data_AF-A0A2T6G4S9-F1
#
_entry.id   AF-A0A2T6G4S9-F1
#
_cell.length_a   1.000
_cell.length_b   1.000
_cell.length_c   1.000
_cell.angle_alpha   90.00
_cell.angle_beta   90.00
_cell.angle_gamma   90.00
#
_symmetry.space_group_name_H-M   'P 1'
#
loop_
_entity.id
_entity.type
_entity.pdbx_description
1 polymer ?
#
loop_
_entity_poly.entity_id
_entity_poly.type
_entity_poly.pdbx_seq_one_letter_code
_entity_poly.pdbx_strand_id
1 'polypeptide(L)'
;MREKLMQFASAYAAETDSMGTGGDELRSINHPLVFLFVGDRSAEALEQVYDLNRKKWNNSAGVVYLHIGTEDGAQEAAARDNVYSCRLGGSGGDKKTQRAEGYKQFYRDEAKLLELNVLLRQMNSRISEYGRLYASLQRVNIAVVTRVDDPLNALVPELTVLMKSIFSESFRSVVVDLYGLLQEQQPGDDFAYAASLGVSFMRELDEVQRREFRFSAELQVTGDGIRLPVEHRDAALFDTVYMIGDKDERGLFAAGGMQRCYEIVCHLNLLKNRKAADEVDPRHGAYNHQQFKQNMMPPGEAGGIYASAGFAKVTRPNQAIALTVLYHLYRGMLQRMRDNAAIHPTELLELAELDPRKAEASVRAVAGERANPVDAMYGLLYENVPHHELRSMSLRQAEAALFGGNARAFFETNAVRVMEAALEARDGAGRLAQTLQRKAVDHPSYGCYCMYLWTSEQERGAEMPSLIAMVREWRKEAERQLEDGKLDLEALYEERVEDQRYAKGSLLGFLSAKSQVKPLARGMLEQIYGLKYELLLLELTIRELRSYERKLEELHDRMKRYVQRLHDIEAALLDASRRSISETNDELGRNINEYYGHVVEVIAAETENRRGPQFYFDERWVGNVTVLLEQSDEALIDKLIAAAKREWFVHPLFHQPFEQELLARANVAVSYDNREVLTKEELYRDLYVTLESEAAIRLDVYNYTHKHRYEEKYFFGDFQSELIQYAYSVDHGSRTYKLGCIHEKKQSGVEKLNLMGGFRIADLMYYRNGRRYYDTYVRSGYEFHGREMPEEPAAEG
;
A
#
# COMPACT_ATOMS: atom_id res chain seq x y z
N MET A 1 -1.72 8.64 0.02
CA MET A 1 -1.78 7.57 1.07
C MET A 1 -2.00 6.15 0.52
N ARG A 2 -3.16 5.76 -0.04
CA ARG A 2 -3.42 4.36 -0.48
C ARG A 2 -2.37 3.82 -1.46
N GLU A 3 -2.05 4.61 -2.49
CA GLU A 3 -1.02 4.27 -3.48
C GLU A 3 0.35 4.05 -2.84
N LYS A 4 0.71 4.91 -1.88
CA LYS A 4 1.97 4.83 -1.13
C LYS A 4 2.10 3.56 -0.29
N LEU A 5 1.01 3.15 0.37
CA LEU A 5 0.96 1.88 1.10
C LEU A 5 1.13 0.68 0.16
N MET A 6 0.49 0.71 -1.01
CA MET A 6 0.65 -0.33 -2.04
C MET A 6 2.07 -0.36 -2.62
N GLN A 7 2.68 0.79 -2.87
CA GLN A 7 4.07 0.89 -3.32
C GLN A 7 5.03 0.32 -2.28
N PHE A 8 4.85 0.67 -1.00
CA PHE A 8 5.64 0.11 0.10
C PHE A 8 5.49 -1.42 0.20
N ALA A 9 4.26 -1.92 0.22
CA ALA A 9 3.98 -3.36 0.31
C ALA A 9 4.59 -4.13 -0.88
N SER A 10 4.46 -3.56 -2.10
CA SER A 10 5.04 -4.13 -3.32
C SER A 10 6.56 -4.13 -3.29
N ALA A 11 7.18 -3.04 -2.81
CA ALA A 11 8.62 -2.94 -2.66
C ALA A 11 9.16 -3.95 -1.64
N TYR A 12 8.50 -4.10 -0.49
CA TYR A 12 8.87 -5.10 0.52
C TYR A 12 8.76 -6.53 -0.02
N ALA A 13 7.67 -6.85 -0.74
CA ALA A 13 7.50 -8.16 -1.35
C ALA A 13 8.60 -8.44 -2.38
N ALA A 14 8.94 -7.47 -3.22
CA ALA A 14 10.02 -7.59 -4.20
C ALA A 14 11.39 -7.74 -3.51
N GLU A 15 11.69 -6.94 -2.48
CA GLU A 15 12.92 -7.06 -1.69
C GLU A 15 13.04 -8.47 -1.09
N THR A 16 11.97 -8.99 -0.47
CA THR A 16 11.95 -10.31 0.18
C THR A 16 12.11 -11.45 -0.83
N ASP A 17 11.48 -11.35 -2.00
CA ASP A 17 11.63 -12.32 -3.08
C ASP A 17 13.02 -12.26 -3.73
N SER A 18 13.67 -11.09 -3.74
CA SER A 18 15.04 -10.88 -4.24
C SER A 18 16.14 -11.21 -3.22
N MET A 19 15.84 -11.21 -1.92
CA MET A 19 16.78 -11.51 -0.82
C MET A 19 17.11 -13.01 -0.71
N GLY A 20 16.64 -13.86 -1.63
CA GLY A 20 17.33 -15.11 -1.94
C GLY A 20 18.78 -14.74 -2.29
N THR A 21 19.70 -15.00 -1.36
CA THR A 21 21.10 -14.53 -1.34
C THR A 21 21.63 -14.22 -2.73
N GLY A 22 22.23 -13.04 -2.95
CA GLY A 22 22.77 -12.54 -4.22
C GLY A 22 23.87 -13.39 -4.90
N GLY A 23 23.93 -14.68 -4.61
CA GLY A 23 24.68 -15.72 -5.32
C GLY A 23 23.81 -16.85 -5.89
N ASP A 24 22.46 -16.74 -5.96
CA ASP A 24 21.64 -17.74 -6.66
C ASP A 24 21.75 -17.54 -8.19
N GLU A 25 22.91 -17.91 -8.75
CA GLU A 25 23.23 -17.87 -10.20
C GLU A 25 22.19 -18.65 -11.06
N LEU A 26 21.33 -19.44 -10.43
CA LEU A 26 20.45 -20.43 -11.04
C LEU A 26 19.16 -19.86 -11.68
N ARG A 27 18.72 -18.64 -11.32
CA ARG A 27 17.66 -17.88 -12.02
C ARG A 27 18.22 -16.94 -13.09
N SER A 28 19.26 -17.38 -13.78
CA SER A 28 19.86 -16.69 -14.92
C SER A 28 19.71 -17.52 -16.18
N ILE A 29 19.35 -16.86 -17.28
CA ILE A 29 19.33 -17.52 -18.59
C ILE A 29 20.76 -17.73 -19.11
N ASN A 30 21.03 -18.92 -19.63
CA ASN A 30 22.34 -19.38 -20.12
C ASN A 30 22.65 -18.80 -21.51
N HIS A 31 21.65 -18.84 -22.40
CA HIS A 31 21.72 -18.31 -23.75
C HIS A 31 20.86 -17.05 -23.92
N PRO A 32 21.20 -16.15 -24.85
CA PRO A 32 20.32 -15.07 -25.27
C PRO A 32 18.90 -15.54 -25.58
N LEU A 33 17.92 -14.76 -25.12
CA LEU A 33 16.49 -15.03 -25.33
C LEU A 33 15.84 -13.79 -25.95
N VAL A 34 15.10 -14.03 -27.03
CA VAL A 34 14.30 -13.02 -27.72
C VAL A 34 12.85 -13.43 -27.70
N PHE A 35 11.98 -12.56 -27.19
CA PHE A 35 10.54 -12.75 -27.31
C PHE A 35 10.00 -12.03 -28.54
N LEU A 36 9.23 -12.75 -29.37
CA LEU A 36 8.52 -12.20 -30.52
C LEU A 36 7.01 -12.29 -30.25
N PHE A 37 6.40 -11.16 -29.93
CA PHE A 37 4.95 -11.03 -29.74
C PHE A 37 4.29 -10.63 -31.05
N VAL A 38 3.40 -11.48 -31.57
CA VAL A 38 2.71 -11.25 -32.84
C VAL A 38 1.23 -11.00 -32.58
N GLY A 39 0.74 -9.87 -33.09
CA GLY A 39 -0.66 -9.47 -33.02
C GLY A 39 -0.97 -8.45 -31.94
N ASP A 40 -2.03 -7.68 -32.15
CA ASP A 40 -2.47 -6.64 -31.22
C ASP A 40 -2.95 -7.26 -29.89
N ARG A 41 -3.58 -8.44 -29.94
CA ARG A 41 -4.03 -9.18 -28.74
C ARG A 41 -2.87 -9.78 -27.92
N SER A 42 -1.64 -9.71 -28.43
CA SER A 42 -0.44 -10.17 -27.70
C SER A 42 0.25 -9.05 -26.90
N ALA A 43 -0.21 -7.78 -27.03
CA ALA A 43 0.39 -6.65 -26.33
C ALA A 43 0.32 -6.77 -24.80
N GLU A 44 -0.81 -7.24 -24.26
CA GLU A 44 -0.95 -7.51 -22.82
C GLU A 44 0.07 -8.57 -22.34
N ALA A 45 0.28 -9.61 -23.15
CA ALA A 45 1.24 -10.67 -22.84
C ALA A 45 2.68 -10.13 -22.78
N LEU A 46 3.04 -9.20 -23.68
CA LEU A 46 4.34 -8.52 -23.68
C LEU A 46 4.57 -7.81 -22.35
N GLU A 47 3.63 -6.97 -21.92
CA GLU A 47 3.77 -6.19 -20.68
C GLU A 47 3.93 -7.10 -19.45
N GLN A 48 3.07 -8.11 -19.34
CA GLN A 48 3.08 -9.02 -18.19
C GLN A 48 4.35 -9.89 -18.16
N VAL A 49 4.78 -10.45 -19.31
CA VAL A 49 6.01 -11.26 -19.40
C VAL A 49 7.24 -10.40 -19.14
N TYR A 50 7.29 -9.16 -19.63
CA TYR A 50 8.37 -8.21 -19.35
C TYR A 50 8.49 -7.96 -17.83
N ASP A 51 7.38 -7.63 -17.17
CA ASP A 51 7.38 -7.33 -15.73
C ASP A 51 7.71 -8.56 -14.88
N LEU A 52 7.22 -9.74 -15.27
CA LEU A 52 7.56 -11.01 -14.60
C LEU A 52 9.04 -11.34 -14.70
N ASN A 53 9.62 -11.26 -15.91
CA ASN A 53 11.04 -11.54 -16.11
C ASN A 53 11.93 -10.54 -15.38
N ARG A 54 11.60 -9.25 -15.43
CA ARG A 54 12.34 -8.19 -14.71
C ARG A 54 12.37 -8.42 -13.20
N LYS A 55 11.26 -8.90 -12.62
CA LYS A 55 11.16 -9.20 -11.19
C LYS A 55 11.87 -10.51 -10.80
N LYS A 56 11.85 -11.52 -11.67
CA LYS A 56 12.28 -12.88 -11.31
C LYS A 56 13.68 -13.28 -11.79
N TRP A 57 14.20 -12.70 -12.87
CA TRP A 57 15.46 -13.14 -13.50
C TRP A 57 16.60 -12.15 -13.26
N ASN A 58 17.76 -12.68 -12.86
CA ASN A 58 18.94 -11.88 -12.50
C ASN A 58 19.53 -11.14 -13.71
N ASN A 59 19.54 -11.78 -14.89
CA ASN A 59 20.01 -11.20 -16.14
C ASN A 59 18.87 -10.78 -17.08
N SER A 60 17.72 -10.40 -16.52
CA SER A 60 16.57 -9.88 -17.28
C SER A 60 16.90 -8.69 -18.18
N ALA A 61 17.87 -7.86 -17.79
CA ALA A 61 18.37 -6.73 -18.58
C ALA A 61 19.00 -7.14 -19.93
N GLY A 62 19.34 -8.42 -20.14
CA GLY A 62 19.78 -8.92 -21.45
C GLY A 62 18.63 -9.36 -22.36
N VAL A 63 17.43 -9.62 -21.82
CA VAL A 63 16.31 -10.15 -22.60
C VAL A 63 15.79 -9.09 -23.56
N VAL A 64 15.55 -9.48 -24.82
CA VAL A 64 15.05 -8.58 -25.86
C VAL A 64 13.62 -8.96 -26.24
N TYR A 65 12.78 -7.95 -26.43
CA TYR A 65 11.36 -8.11 -26.72
C TYR A 65 11.03 -7.38 -28.03
N LEU A 66 10.32 -8.04 -28.93
CA LEU A 66 9.80 -7.45 -30.16
C LEU A 66 8.30 -7.67 -30.22
N HIS A 67 7.53 -6.59 -30.37
CA HIS A 67 6.10 -6.64 -30.68
C HIS A 67 5.83 -6.23 -32.13
N ILE A 68 4.97 -6.98 -32.80
CA ILE A 68 4.52 -6.69 -34.16
C ILE A 68 2.99 -6.65 -34.16
N GLY A 69 2.42 -5.48 -34.42
CA GLY A 69 0.98 -5.20 -34.38
C GLY A 69 0.56 -4.12 -35.38
N THR A 70 -0.74 -3.80 -35.40
CA THR A 70 -1.30 -2.72 -36.23
C THR A 70 -1.70 -1.48 -35.42
N GLU A 71 -1.93 -1.64 -34.11
CA GLU A 71 -2.33 -0.58 -33.19
C GLU A 71 -1.16 0.03 -32.42
N ASP A 72 -1.33 1.27 -31.95
CA ASP A 72 -0.30 2.02 -31.21
C ASP A 72 -0.18 1.59 -29.73
N GLY A 73 -0.99 0.64 -29.26
CA GLY A 73 -1.02 0.21 -27.85
C GLY A 73 0.34 -0.30 -27.32
N ALA A 74 1.21 -0.82 -28.19
CA ALA A 74 2.55 -1.26 -27.80
C ALA A 74 3.64 -0.16 -27.85
N GLN A 75 3.34 1.06 -28.32
CA GLN A 75 4.31 2.16 -28.33
C GLN A 75 4.62 2.68 -26.92
N GLU A 76 3.65 2.66 -26.01
CA GLU A 76 3.88 2.98 -24.59
C GLU A 76 4.80 1.93 -23.92
N ALA A 77 4.68 0.66 -24.31
CA ALA A 77 5.58 -0.41 -23.87
C ALA A 77 6.99 -0.32 -24.50
N ALA A 78 7.11 0.19 -25.72
CA ALA A 78 8.38 0.40 -26.42
C ALA A 78 9.25 1.53 -25.83
N ALA A 79 8.72 2.35 -24.92
CA ALA A 79 9.52 3.29 -24.13
C ALA A 79 10.39 2.59 -23.06
N ARG A 80 10.21 1.28 -22.85
CA ARG A 80 10.94 0.47 -21.88
C ARG A 80 12.23 -0.10 -22.49
N ASP A 81 13.23 -0.36 -21.65
CA ASP A 81 14.52 -0.88 -22.09
C ASP A 81 14.40 -2.23 -22.82
N ASN A 82 15.10 -2.37 -23.96
CA ASN A 82 15.14 -3.58 -24.80
C ASN A 82 13.78 -4.07 -25.32
N VAL A 83 12.77 -3.21 -25.34
CA VAL A 83 11.48 -3.46 -26.00
C VAL A 83 11.45 -2.70 -27.32
N TYR A 84 11.23 -3.44 -28.40
CA TYR A 84 11.11 -2.93 -29.75
C TYR A 84 9.69 -3.18 -30.27
N SER A 85 9.16 -2.26 -31.06
CA SER A 85 7.87 -2.45 -31.71
C SER A 85 7.95 -2.09 -33.19
N CYS A 86 7.26 -2.87 -34.03
CA CYS A 86 7.13 -2.62 -35.46
C CYS A 86 5.64 -2.57 -35.81
N ARG A 87 5.20 -1.40 -36.28
CA ARG A 87 3.81 -1.20 -36.70
C ARG A 87 3.62 -1.59 -38.15
N LEU A 88 2.79 -2.59 -38.38
CA LEU A 88 2.31 -2.95 -39.71
C LEU A 88 1.11 -2.07 -40.09
N GLY A 89 0.92 -1.84 -41.39
CA GLY A 89 -0.24 -1.11 -41.89
C GLY A 89 -1.53 -1.84 -41.49
N GLY A 90 -2.45 -1.13 -40.84
CA GLY A 90 -3.74 -1.71 -40.42
C GLY A 90 -4.62 -2.05 -41.61
N SER A 91 -5.17 -3.26 -41.63
CA SER A 91 -6.21 -3.65 -42.56
C SER A 91 -7.55 -3.09 -42.08
N GLY A 92 -7.84 -1.81 -42.33
CA GLY A 92 -9.14 -1.17 -42.06
C GLY A 92 -10.28 -1.69 -42.96
N GLY A 93 -10.30 -3.00 -43.26
CA GLY A 93 -11.16 -3.66 -44.24
C GLY A 93 -12.25 -4.53 -43.62
N ASP A 94 -13.04 -5.16 -44.50
CA ASP A 94 -14.12 -6.09 -44.15
C ASP A 94 -13.61 -7.23 -43.24
N LYS A 95 -14.34 -7.52 -42.13
CA LYS A 95 -14.06 -8.65 -41.22
C LYS A 95 -13.93 -9.99 -41.98
N LYS A 96 -14.55 -10.10 -43.17
CA LYS A 96 -14.47 -11.28 -44.03
C LYS A 96 -13.08 -11.58 -44.60
N THR A 97 -12.27 -10.56 -44.85
CA THR A 97 -10.97 -10.71 -45.54
C THR A 97 -9.81 -10.12 -44.74
N GLN A 98 -10.07 -9.57 -43.55
CA GLN A 98 -9.10 -8.91 -42.69
C GLN A 98 -7.77 -9.68 -42.55
N ARG A 99 -7.85 -10.97 -42.21
CA ARG A 99 -6.68 -11.84 -42.01
C ARG A 99 -5.89 -12.07 -43.29
N ALA A 100 -6.58 -12.39 -44.40
CA ALA A 100 -5.94 -12.62 -45.70
C ALA A 100 -5.37 -11.32 -46.32
N GLU A 101 -6.02 -10.17 -46.14
CA GLU A 101 -5.51 -8.89 -46.64
C GLU A 101 -4.33 -8.39 -45.81
N GLY A 102 -4.35 -8.56 -44.48
CA GLY A 102 -3.21 -8.27 -43.62
C GLY A 102 -1.97 -9.07 -44.04
N TYR A 103 -2.15 -10.35 -44.37
CA TYR A 103 -1.11 -11.17 -44.97
C TYR A 103 -0.57 -10.58 -46.29
N LYS A 104 -1.45 -10.27 -47.25
CA LYS A 104 -1.07 -9.71 -48.56
C LYS A 104 -0.38 -8.34 -48.44
N GLN A 105 -0.84 -7.51 -47.51
CA GLN A 105 -0.31 -6.17 -47.26
C GLN A 105 1.13 -6.21 -46.75
N PHE A 106 1.47 -7.18 -45.89
CA PHE A 106 2.84 -7.37 -45.40
C PHE A 106 3.86 -7.53 -46.54
N TYR A 107 3.51 -8.25 -47.61
CA TYR A 107 4.40 -8.44 -48.77
C TYR A 107 4.47 -7.22 -49.71
N ARG A 108 3.45 -6.36 -49.69
CA ARG A 108 3.37 -5.16 -50.54
C ARG A 108 4.10 -3.96 -49.94
N ASP A 109 4.09 -3.83 -48.62
CA ASP A 109 4.67 -2.69 -47.91
C ASP A 109 6.19 -2.84 -47.72
N GLU A 110 6.93 -2.46 -48.74
CA GLU A 110 8.40 -2.56 -48.75
C GLU A 110 9.07 -1.70 -47.68
N ALA A 111 8.52 -0.52 -47.39
CA ALA A 111 9.06 0.37 -46.37
C ALA A 111 9.01 -0.30 -45.00
N LYS A 112 7.89 -0.97 -44.69
CA LYS A 112 7.73 -1.73 -43.44
C LYS A 112 8.58 -2.98 -43.36
N LEU A 113 8.75 -3.70 -44.47
CA LEU A 113 9.69 -4.82 -44.53
C LEU A 113 11.14 -4.37 -44.28
N LEU A 114 11.55 -3.23 -44.83
CA LEU A 114 12.88 -2.65 -44.58
C LEU A 114 13.04 -2.21 -43.12
N GLU A 115 12.04 -1.53 -42.56
CA GLU A 115 12.00 -1.14 -41.14
C GLU A 115 12.21 -2.34 -40.21
N LEU A 116 11.47 -3.43 -40.44
CA LEU A 116 11.60 -4.68 -39.68
C LEU A 116 13.01 -5.30 -39.82
N ASN A 117 13.55 -5.34 -41.04
CA ASN A 117 14.90 -5.84 -41.31
C ASN A 117 15.99 -5.04 -40.57
N VAL A 118 15.84 -3.71 -40.49
CA VAL A 118 16.76 -2.84 -39.72
C VAL A 118 16.62 -3.12 -38.23
N LEU A 119 15.39 -3.19 -37.72
CA LEU A 119 15.09 -3.44 -36.32
C LEU A 119 15.68 -4.79 -35.85
N LEU A 120 15.48 -5.86 -36.62
CA LEU A 120 16.03 -7.18 -36.29
C LEU A 120 17.57 -7.16 -36.22
N ARG A 121 18.25 -6.42 -37.11
CA ARG A 121 19.72 -6.24 -37.05
C ARG A 121 20.17 -5.40 -35.85
N GLN A 122 19.38 -4.40 -35.46
CA GLN A 122 19.62 -3.62 -34.23
C GLN A 122 19.49 -4.50 -32.98
N MET A 123 18.43 -5.32 -32.90
CA MET A 123 18.25 -6.28 -31.80
C MET A 123 19.43 -7.25 -31.71
N ASN A 124 19.88 -7.80 -32.84
CA ASN A 124 21.03 -8.70 -32.90
C ASN A 124 22.33 -8.03 -32.38
N SER A 125 22.55 -6.77 -32.76
CA SER A 125 23.66 -5.95 -32.26
C SER A 125 23.54 -5.72 -30.75
N ARG A 126 22.33 -5.40 -30.26
CA ARG A 126 22.04 -5.17 -28.83
C ARG A 126 22.30 -6.42 -27.98
N ILE A 127 21.91 -7.60 -28.45
CA ILE A 127 22.19 -8.88 -27.75
C ILE A 127 23.71 -9.08 -27.59
N SER A 128 24.48 -8.72 -28.61
CA SER A 128 25.94 -8.85 -28.60
C SER A 128 26.59 -7.92 -27.57
N GLU A 129 26.06 -6.72 -27.36
CA GLU A 129 26.51 -5.78 -26.31
C GLU A 129 26.37 -6.37 -24.90
N TYR A 130 25.31 -7.15 -24.66
CA TYR A 130 25.05 -7.85 -23.40
C TYR A 130 25.73 -9.20 -23.28
N GLY A 131 26.70 -9.52 -24.16
CA GLY A 131 27.37 -10.80 -24.21
C GLY A 131 27.98 -11.30 -22.89
N ARG A 132 28.35 -10.38 -21.99
CA ARG A 132 28.90 -10.70 -20.66
C ARG A 132 27.86 -11.21 -19.65
N LEU A 133 26.57 -10.97 -19.91
CA LEU A 133 25.46 -11.41 -19.03
C LEU A 133 25.04 -12.86 -19.26
N TYR A 134 25.54 -13.50 -20.32
CA TYR A 134 25.22 -14.88 -20.70
C TYR A 134 26.41 -15.79 -20.48
N ALA A 135 26.14 -17.05 -20.13
CA ALA A 135 27.18 -18.06 -20.00
C ALA A 135 27.63 -18.62 -21.37
N SER A 136 26.80 -18.54 -22.42
CA SER A 136 27.20 -18.90 -23.79
C SER A 136 26.42 -18.15 -24.87
N LEU A 137 27.16 -17.57 -25.83
CA LEU A 137 26.65 -16.89 -27.03
C LEU A 137 26.59 -17.77 -28.28
N GLN A 138 26.74 -19.09 -28.17
CA GLN A 138 26.70 -19.96 -29.34
C GLN A 138 25.29 -20.17 -29.90
N ARG A 139 24.27 -20.01 -29.05
CA ARG A 139 22.88 -20.26 -29.35
C ARG A 139 22.04 -19.04 -28.97
N VAL A 140 21.01 -18.75 -29.75
CA VAL A 140 19.93 -17.84 -29.36
C VAL A 140 18.60 -18.59 -29.35
N ASN A 141 17.79 -18.33 -28.33
CA ASN A 141 16.44 -18.86 -28.21
C ASN A 141 15.44 -17.78 -28.61
N ILE A 142 14.46 -18.16 -29.41
CA ILE A 142 13.35 -17.32 -29.84
C ILE A 142 12.07 -17.90 -29.25
N ALA A 143 11.37 -17.10 -28.45
CA ALA A 143 10.05 -17.44 -27.91
C ALA A 143 9.00 -16.62 -28.66
N VAL A 144 8.33 -17.25 -29.62
CA VAL A 144 7.21 -16.63 -30.35
C VAL A 144 5.95 -16.77 -29.52
N VAL A 145 5.30 -15.66 -29.20
CA VAL A 145 4.07 -15.61 -28.39
C VAL A 145 2.97 -14.97 -29.21
N THR A 146 1.85 -15.67 -29.38
CA THR A 146 0.70 -15.13 -30.11
C THR A 146 -0.60 -15.62 -29.49
N ARG A 147 -1.63 -14.79 -29.64
CA ARG A 147 -3.01 -15.20 -29.42
C ARG A 147 -3.51 -16.01 -30.61
N VAL A 148 -4.19 -17.13 -30.37
CA VAL A 148 -4.65 -18.01 -31.45
C VAL A 148 -5.75 -17.35 -32.30
N ASP A 149 -6.52 -16.46 -31.69
CA ASP A 149 -7.66 -15.75 -32.27
C ASP A 149 -7.29 -14.36 -32.83
N ASP A 150 -5.98 -14.04 -32.92
CA ASP A 150 -5.51 -12.79 -33.51
C ASP A 150 -5.38 -12.90 -35.04
N PRO A 151 -5.87 -11.94 -35.83
CA PRO A 151 -5.73 -11.96 -37.29
C PRO A 151 -4.28 -11.94 -37.79
N LEU A 152 -3.37 -11.24 -37.09
CA LEU A 152 -1.98 -11.08 -37.53
C LEU A 152 -1.13 -12.32 -37.31
N ASN A 153 -1.63 -13.32 -36.58
CA ASN A 153 -0.92 -14.57 -36.38
C ASN A 153 -0.71 -15.37 -37.69
N ALA A 154 -1.40 -15.00 -38.77
CA ALA A 154 -1.11 -15.48 -40.13
C ALA A 154 0.32 -15.19 -40.60
N LEU A 155 1.00 -14.18 -40.02
CA LEU A 155 2.38 -13.80 -40.33
C LEU A 155 3.42 -14.50 -39.45
N VAL A 156 3.00 -15.34 -38.50
CA VAL A 156 3.92 -16.07 -37.61
C VAL A 156 5.00 -16.84 -38.40
N PRO A 157 4.68 -17.57 -39.49
CA PRO A 157 5.71 -18.25 -40.28
C PRO A 157 6.73 -17.29 -40.90
N GLU A 158 6.27 -16.25 -41.59
CA GLU A 158 7.09 -15.23 -42.25
C GLU A 158 8.06 -14.57 -41.28
N LEU A 159 7.54 -14.07 -40.17
CA LEU A 159 8.30 -13.33 -39.15
C LEU A 159 9.32 -14.24 -38.48
N THR A 160 8.93 -15.48 -38.19
CA THR A 160 9.82 -16.48 -37.58
C THR A 160 10.98 -16.82 -38.50
N VAL A 161 10.72 -17.10 -39.79
CA VAL A 161 11.77 -17.46 -40.74
C VAL A 161 12.70 -16.28 -41.01
N LEU A 162 12.15 -15.06 -41.15
CA LEU A 162 12.96 -13.84 -41.31
C LEU A 162 13.89 -13.63 -40.11
N MET A 163 13.36 -13.70 -38.88
CA MET A 163 14.16 -13.50 -37.67
C MET A 163 15.22 -14.61 -37.50
N LYS A 164 14.85 -15.87 -37.77
CA LYS A 164 15.78 -16.99 -37.76
C LYS A 164 16.91 -16.81 -38.78
N SER A 165 16.59 -16.33 -39.97
CA SER A 165 17.56 -16.07 -41.03
C SER A 165 18.57 -14.99 -40.63
N ILE A 166 18.10 -13.84 -40.13
CA ILE A 166 18.97 -12.74 -39.69
C ILE A 166 19.82 -13.14 -38.48
N PHE A 167 19.25 -13.82 -37.48
CA PHE A 167 20.02 -14.21 -36.29
C PHE A 167 21.04 -15.33 -36.57
N SER A 168 20.78 -16.18 -37.57
CA SER A 168 21.74 -17.20 -37.99
C SER A 168 23.03 -16.61 -38.59
N GLU A 169 23.05 -15.32 -38.95
CA GLU A 169 24.27 -14.62 -39.38
C GLU A 169 25.26 -14.43 -38.21
N SER A 170 24.77 -14.35 -36.97
CA SER A 170 25.58 -14.07 -35.78
C SER A 170 25.66 -15.23 -34.79
N PHE A 171 24.69 -16.14 -34.80
CA PHE A 171 24.62 -17.28 -33.89
C PHE A 171 24.75 -18.62 -34.62
N ARG A 172 25.48 -19.57 -34.02
CA ARG A 172 25.65 -20.92 -34.60
C ARG A 172 24.37 -21.75 -34.59
N SER A 173 23.49 -21.49 -33.62
CA SER A 173 22.24 -22.23 -33.43
C SER A 173 21.11 -21.26 -33.07
N VAL A 174 20.00 -21.32 -33.80
CA VAL A 174 18.78 -20.58 -33.49
C VAL A 174 17.69 -21.61 -33.17
N VAL A 175 17.21 -21.62 -31.92
CA VAL A 175 16.11 -22.49 -31.47
C VAL A 175 14.87 -21.63 -31.33
N VAL A 176 13.75 -22.09 -31.89
CA VAL A 176 12.49 -21.34 -31.90
C VAL A 176 11.40 -22.17 -31.26
N ASP A 177 10.72 -21.61 -30.26
CA ASP A 177 9.51 -22.17 -29.66
C ASP A 177 8.31 -21.27 -29.94
N LEU A 178 7.12 -21.87 -30.03
CA LEU A 178 5.87 -21.14 -30.15
C LEU A 178 5.00 -21.35 -28.91
N TYR A 179 4.42 -20.27 -28.42
CA TYR A 179 3.45 -20.22 -27.33
C TYR A 179 2.12 -19.66 -27.87
N GLY A 180 1.20 -20.57 -28.19
CA GLY A 180 -0.16 -20.27 -28.62
C GLY A 180 -1.07 -20.08 -27.41
N LEU A 181 -1.53 -18.86 -27.20
CA LEU A 181 -2.37 -18.47 -26.07
C LEU A 181 -3.86 -18.54 -26.43
N LEU A 182 -4.66 -19.25 -25.63
CA LEU A 182 -6.12 -19.38 -25.81
C LEU A 182 -6.90 -18.67 -24.68
N GLN A 183 -7.80 -17.74 -25.03
CA GLN A 183 -8.95 -17.43 -24.15
C GLN A 183 -10.17 -18.11 -24.70
N GLU A 184 -10.78 -18.95 -23.88
CA GLU A 184 -12.16 -19.40 -24.07
C GLU A 184 -13.15 -18.48 -23.34
N GLN A 185 -12.72 -17.77 -22.29
CA GLN A 185 -13.56 -16.82 -21.57
C GLN A 185 -13.62 -15.48 -22.31
N GLN A 186 -14.59 -15.33 -23.22
CA GLN A 186 -14.86 -14.06 -23.90
C GLN A 186 -16.28 -13.57 -23.60
N PRO A 187 -16.44 -12.38 -22.97
CA PRO A 187 -17.74 -11.73 -22.86
C PRO A 187 -18.09 -11.03 -24.19
N GLY A 188 -19.06 -11.55 -24.94
CA GLY A 188 -19.63 -10.86 -26.12
C GLY A 188 -20.09 -11.75 -27.27
N ASP A 189 -20.66 -11.11 -28.30
CA ASP A 189 -21.30 -11.77 -29.46
C ASP A 189 -20.31 -12.26 -30.54
N ASP A 190 -19.02 -11.89 -30.46
CA ASP A 190 -17.98 -12.20 -31.47
C ASP A 190 -17.27 -13.56 -31.26
N PHE A 191 -17.71 -14.38 -30.29
CA PHE A 191 -17.11 -15.68 -29.95
C PHE A 191 -16.93 -16.60 -31.17
N ALA A 192 -17.95 -16.69 -32.03
CA ALA A 192 -17.91 -17.59 -33.19
C ALA A 192 -16.85 -17.18 -34.23
N TYR A 193 -16.61 -15.88 -34.39
CA TYR A 193 -15.57 -15.35 -35.28
C TYR A 193 -14.18 -15.58 -34.68
N ALA A 194 -13.98 -15.28 -33.40
CA ALA A 194 -12.72 -15.53 -32.69
C ALA A 194 -12.33 -17.02 -32.70
N ALA A 195 -13.29 -17.92 -32.46
CA ALA A 195 -13.07 -19.36 -32.56
C ALA A 195 -12.70 -19.79 -33.98
N SER A 196 -13.28 -19.17 -35.01
CA SER A 196 -12.94 -19.44 -36.41
C SER A 196 -11.52 -18.99 -36.76
N LEU A 197 -11.08 -17.81 -36.27
CA LEU A 197 -9.70 -17.36 -36.38
C LEU A 197 -8.74 -18.34 -35.68
N GLY A 198 -9.07 -18.78 -34.46
CA GLY A 198 -8.32 -19.79 -33.72
C GLY A 198 -8.14 -21.10 -34.49
N VAL A 199 -9.22 -21.61 -35.07
CA VAL A 199 -9.17 -22.82 -35.93
C VAL A 199 -8.29 -22.59 -37.15
N SER A 200 -8.42 -21.44 -37.82
CA SER A 200 -7.61 -21.14 -39.01
C SER A 200 -6.11 -21.13 -38.70
N PHE A 201 -5.71 -20.51 -37.59
CA PHE A 201 -4.32 -20.50 -37.14
C PHE A 201 -3.82 -21.89 -36.78
N MET A 202 -4.62 -22.70 -36.06
CA MET A 202 -4.21 -24.06 -35.72
C MET A 202 -4.01 -24.93 -36.97
N ARG A 203 -4.85 -24.77 -38.01
CA ARG A 203 -4.66 -25.49 -39.29
C ARG A 203 -3.35 -25.09 -39.98
N GLU A 204 -3.03 -23.79 -40.02
CA GLU A 204 -1.75 -23.30 -40.53
C GLU A 204 -0.57 -23.81 -39.68
N LEU A 205 -0.76 -23.89 -38.37
CA LEU A 205 0.24 -24.39 -37.43
C LEU A 205 0.55 -25.88 -37.64
N ASP A 206 -0.48 -26.70 -37.89
CA ASP A 206 -0.30 -28.12 -38.17
C ASP A 206 0.53 -28.36 -39.43
N GLU A 207 0.34 -27.52 -40.44
CA GLU A 207 1.12 -27.56 -41.67
C GLU A 207 2.59 -27.16 -41.45
N VAL A 208 2.86 -26.06 -40.72
CA VAL A 208 4.24 -25.61 -40.49
C VAL A 208 5.02 -26.50 -39.52
N GLN A 209 4.33 -27.34 -38.75
CA GLN A 209 4.94 -28.30 -37.83
C GLN A 209 5.22 -29.67 -38.47
N ARG A 210 4.89 -29.87 -39.76
CA ARG A 210 5.24 -31.09 -40.51
C ARG A 210 6.74 -31.20 -40.76
N ARG A 211 7.23 -32.43 -40.92
CA ARG A 211 8.65 -32.69 -41.18
C ARG A 211 9.07 -32.26 -42.58
N GLU A 212 8.14 -32.27 -43.54
CA GLU A 212 8.36 -31.88 -44.93
C GLU A 212 8.07 -30.39 -45.19
N PHE A 213 7.85 -29.59 -44.14
CA PHE A 213 7.55 -28.17 -44.32
C PHE A 213 8.75 -27.44 -44.93
N ARG A 214 8.47 -26.68 -45.99
CA ARG A 214 9.41 -25.80 -46.69
C ARG A 214 8.81 -24.42 -46.82
N PHE A 215 9.65 -23.40 -46.72
CA PHE A 215 9.23 -22.01 -46.91
C PHE A 215 10.31 -21.24 -47.66
N SER A 216 9.90 -20.42 -48.63
CA SER A 216 10.80 -19.53 -49.38
C SER A 216 10.05 -18.27 -49.76
N ALA A 217 10.54 -17.11 -49.33
CA ALA A 217 9.92 -15.82 -49.63
C ALA A 217 10.97 -14.68 -49.65
N GLU A 218 10.76 -13.67 -50.48
CA GLU A 218 11.65 -12.50 -50.60
C GLU A 218 11.41 -11.48 -49.47
N LEU A 219 11.78 -11.85 -48.23
CA LEU A 219 11.52 -11.04 -47.03
C LEU A 219 12.72 -10.23 -46.54
N GLN A 220 13.95 -10.59 -46.96
CA GLN A 220 15.13 -9.82 -46.58
C GLN A 220 15.27 -8.61 -47.50
N VAL A 221 15.26 -7.40 -46.93
CA VAL A 221 15.45 -6.16 -47.69
C VAL A 221 16.73 -5.48 -47.20
N THR A 222 17.60 -5.13 -48.14
CA THR A 222 18.86 -4.40 -47.88
C THR A 222 18.63 -2.89 -47.91
N GLY A 223 19.58 -2.10 -47.39
CA GLY A 223 19.48 -0.62 -47.39
C GLY A 223 19.38 0.00 -48.79
N ASP A 224 19.83 -0.73 -49.81
CA ASP A 224 19.73 -0.34 -51.23
C ASP A 224 18.41 -0.79 -51.89
N GLY A 225 17.46 -1.36 -51.14
CA GLY A 225 16.16 -1.83 -51.63
C GLY A 225 16.19 -3.18 -52.34
N ILE A 226 17.32 -3.90 -52.32
CA ILE A 226 17.42 -5.24 -52.92
C ILE A 226 16.73 -6.26 -52.01
N ARG A 227 15.79 -7.04 -52.58
CA ARG A 227 15.13 -8.16 -51.90
C ARG A 227 15.93 -9.46 -52.06
N LEU A 228 16.08 -10.20 -50.98
CA LEU A 228 16.73 -11.49 -50.90
C LEU A 228 15.77 -12.55 -50.34
N PRO A 229 15.81 -13.79 -50.84
CA PRO A 229 14.97 -14.86 -50.33
C PRO A 229 15.43 -15.32 -48.95
N VAL A 230 14.47 -15.49 -48.03
CA VAL A 230 14.65 -16.27 -46.82
C VAL A 230 14.10 -17.67 -47.06
N GLU A 231 14.91 -18.68 -46.73
CA GLU A 231 14.58 -20.09 -46.95
C GLU A 231 14.55 -20.87 -45.63
N HIS A 232 13.54 -21.71 -45.47
CA HIS A 232 13.49 -22.76 -44.46
C HIS A 232 13.32 -24.11 -45.16
N ARG A 233 14.23 -25.04 -44.87
CA ARG A 233 14.36 -26.36 -45.49
C ARG A 233 13.60 -27.43 -44.68
N ASP A 234 13.35 -28.59 -45.29
CA ASP A 234 12.60 -29.74 -44.75
C ASP A 234 12.77 -29.97 -43.23
N ALA A 235 11.91 -29.33 -42.45
CA ALA A 235 11.83 -29.49 -41.01
C ALA A 235 10.59 -28.77 -40.48
N ALA A 236 10.12 -29.17 -39.30
CA ALA A 236 9.18 -28.36 -38.54
C ALA A 236 9.77 -26.97 -38.26
N LEU A 237 8.93 -25.94 -38.33
CA LEU A 237 9.36 -24.56 -38.09
C LEU A 237 9.76 -24.33 -36.63
N PHE A 238 8.99 -24.88 -35.69
CA PHE A 238 9.20 -24.73 -34.26
C PHE A 238 9.79 -26.00 -33.63
N ASP A 239 10.69 -25.82 -32.67
CA ASP A 239 11.27 -26.92 -31.90
C ASP A 239 10.22 -27.57 -31.00
N THR A 240 9.46 -26.76 -30.25
CA THR A 240 8.25 -27.16 -29.52
C THR A 240 7.15 -26.11 -29.64
N VAL A 241 5.91 -26.58 -29.74
CA VAL A 241 4.72 -25.73 -29.75
C VAL A 241 3.91 -25.96 -28.48
N TYR A 242 3.75 -24.92 -27.68
CA TYR A 242 2.98 -24.92 -26.44
C TYR A 242 1.62 -24.26 -26.66
N MET A 243 0.54 -24.98 -26.36
CA MET A 243 -0.84 -24.47 -26.37
C MET A 243 -1.30 -24.27 -24.91
N ILE A 244 -1.56 -23.03 -24.51
CA ILE A 244 -1.83 -22.67 -23.11
C ILE A 244 -3.09 -21.80 -23.02
N GLY A 245 -4.06 -22.22 -22.22
CA GLY A 245 -5.38 -21.61 -22.12
C GLY A 245 -5.78 -21.09 -20.74
N ASP A 246 -6.80 -20.24 -20.72
CA ASP A 246 -7.49 -19.77 -19.51
C ASP A 246 -8.43 -20.82 -18.88
N LYS A 247 -8.65 -21.95 -19.57
CA LYS A 247 -9.41 -23.12 -19.13
C LYS A 247 -8.49 -24.31 -18.86
N ASP A 248 -8.69 -24.98 -17.74
CA ASP A 248 -7.94 -26.19 -17.40
C ASP A 248 -8.55 -27.48 -17.99
N GLU A 249 -7.85 -28.60 -17.83
CA GLU A 249 -8.31 -29.92 -18.27
C GLU A 249 -9.57 -30.45 -17.57
N ARG A 250 -10.01 -29.80 -16.48
CA ARG A 250 -11.28 -30.10 -15.79
C ARG A 250 -12.44 -29.25 -16.34
N GLY A 251 -12.14 -28.37 -17.29
CA GLY A 251 -13.08 -27.42 -17.87
C GLY A 251 -13.34 -26.19 -17.01
N LEU A 252 -12.52 -25.93 -16.00
CA LEU A 252 -12.64 -24.79 -15.09
C LEU A 252 -11.79 -23.62 -15.56
N PHE A 253 -12.36 -22.41 -15.51
CA PHE A 253 -11.64 -21.18 -15.80
C PHE A 253 -10.80 -20.74 -14.59
N ALA A 254 -9.61 -20.19 -14.83
CA ALA A 254 -8.81 -19.63 -13.75
C ALA A 254 -9.39 -18.29 -13.25
N ALA A 255 -9.41 -18.11 -11.93
CA ALA A 255 -9.82 -16.86 -11.29
C ALA A 255 -8.98 -15.63 -11.69
N GLY A 256 -7.74 -15.83 -12.19
CA GLY A 256 -6.83 -14.78 -12.65
C GLY A 256 -6.71 -14.65 -14.18
N GLY A 257 -7.64 -15.24 -14.96
CA GLY A 257 -7.65 -15.16 -16.41
C GLY A 257 -6.34 -15.65 -17.07
N MET A 258 -5.77 -14.83 -17.96
CA MET A 258 -4.56 -15.15 -18.73
C MET A 258 -3.26 -15.01 -17.93
N GLN A 259 -3.28 -14.44 -16.73
CA GLN A 259 -2.05 -14.14 -15.97
C GLN A 259 -1.21 -15.39 -15.69
N ARG A 260 -1.86 -16.52 -15.35
CA ARG A 260 -1.18 -17.81 -15.15
C ARG A 260 -0.51 -18.31 -16.43
N CYS A 261 -1.08 -18.02 -17.61
CA CYS A 261 -0.51 -18.41 -18.89
C CYS A 261 0.82 -17.66 -19.14
N TYR A 262 0.89 -16.37 -18.81
CA TYR A 262 2.12 -15.59 -18.92
C TYR A 262 3.19 -16.10 -17.96
N GLU A 263 2.82 -16.49 -16.73
CA GLU A 263 3.74 -17.14 -15.79
C GLU A 263 4.28 -18.46 -16.36
N ILE A 264 3.43 -19.29 -16.97
CA ILE A 264 3.85 -20.53 -17.62
C ILE A 264 4.90 -20.25 -18.71
N VAL A 265 4.67 -19.27 -19.59
CA VAL A 265 5.63 -18.89 -20.65
C VAL A 265 6.99 -18.52 -20.04
N CYS A 266 7.01 -17.74 -18.96
CA CYS A 266 8.24 -17.37 -18.28
C CYS A 266 8.97 -18.60 -17.70
N HIS A 267 8.29 -19.46 -16.95
CA HIS A 267 8.93 -20.62 -16.31
C HIS A 267 9.37 -21.69 -17.32
N LEU A 268 8.65 -21.87 -18.44
CA LEU A 268 9.08 -22.75 -19.52
C LEU A 268 10.40 -22.27 -20.15
N ASN A 269 10.50 -20.97 -20.44
CA ASN A 269 11.74 -20.40 -20.99
C ASN A 269 12.90 -20.51 -20.00
N LEU A 270 12.65 -20.27 -18.71
CA LEU A 270 13.65 -20.46 -17.67
C LEU A 270 14.10 -21.93 -17.56
N LEU A 271 13.15 -22.86 -17.55
CA LEU A 271 13.39 -24.31 -17.47
C LEU A 271 14.27 -24.80 -18.62
N LYS A 272 13.98 -24.35 -19.84
CA LYS A 272 14.72 -24.72 -21.05
C LYS A 272 16.10 -24.05 -21.16
N ASN A 273 16.24 -22.85 -20.62
CA ASN A 273 17.40 -21.99 -20.86
C ASN A 273 18.30 -21.80 -19.63
N ARG A 274 18.15 -22.60 -18.57
CA ARG A 274 19.05 -22.56 -17.41
C ARG A 274 20.37 -23.27 -17.68
N LYS A 275 21.41 -22.91 -16.92
CA LYS A 275 22.62 -23.75 -16.81
C LYS A 275 22.25 -24.99 -15.99
N ALA A 276 22.56 -26.19 -16.50
CA ALA A 276 22.50 -27.40 -15.69
C ALA A 276 23.58 -27.25 -14.59
N ALA A 277 23.19 -27.28 -13.32
CA ALA A 277 24.17 -27.28 -12.24
C ALA A 277 25.01 -28.56 -12.35
N ASP A 278 26.33 -28.48 -12.22
CA ASP A 278 27.21 -29.66 -12.28
C ASP A 278 26.99 -30.62 -11.09
N GLU A 279 26.26 -30.18 -10.06
CA GLU A 279 25.81 -30.98 -8.91
C GLU A 279 24.31 -31.30 -9.00
N VAL A 280 23.89 -32.06 -10.01
CA VAL A 280 22.55 -32.68 -9.96
C VAL A 280 22.66 -33.98 -9.17
N ASP A 281 22.09 -34.04 -7.97
CA ASP A 281 21.85 -35.34 -7.31
C ASP A 281 21.00 -36.20 -8.27
N PRO A 282 21.49 -37.38 -8.71
CA PRO A 282 20.78 -38.26 -9.64
C PRO A 282 19.35 -38.60 -9.22
N ARG A 283 19.02 -38.44 -7.93
CA ARG A 283 17.69 -38.67 -7.34
C ARG A 283 16.66 -37.57 -7.68
N HIS A 284 17.09 -36.38 -8.06
CA HIS A 284 16.23 -35.19 -8.17
C HIS A 284 15.86 -34.77 -9.60
N GLY A 285 16.26 -35.56 -10.61
CA GLY A 285 15.70 -35.52 -11.98
C GLY A 285 15.87 -34.18 -12.71
N ALA A 286 16.99 -33.99 -13.41
CA ALA A 286 17.19 -32.81 -14.26
C ALA A 286 16.24 -32.76 -15.46
N TYR A 287 15.86 -31.55 -15.85
CA TYR A 287 15.15 -31.31 -17.10
C TYR A 287 16.08 -31.53 -18.29
N ASN A 288 15.60 -32.28 -19.29
CA ASN A 288 16.28 -32.45 -20.56
C ASN A 288 15.25 -32.28 -21.68
N HIS A 289 15.37 -31.18 -22.42
CA HIS A 289 14.41 -30.83 -23.46
C HIS A 289 14.35 -31.87 -24.59
N GLN A 290 15.49 -32.41 -25.01
CA GLN A 290 15.53 -33.41 -26.09
C GLN A 290 14.86 -34.72 -25.68
N GLN A 291 15.01 -35.11 -24.41
CA GLN A 291 14.35 -36.28 -23.86
C GLN A 291 12.83 -36.07 -23.78
N PHE A 292 12.37 -34.91 -23.30
CA PHE A 292 10.96 -34.55 -23.29
C PHE A 292 10.35 -34.63 -24.70
N LYS A 293 11.03 -34.03 -25.69
CA LYS A 293 10.62 -34.03 -27.10
C LYS A 293 10.52 -35.44 -27.70
N GLN A 294 11.47 -36.33 -27.36
CA GLN A 294 11.43 -37.72 -27.82
C GLN A 294 10.27 -38.50 -27.18
N ASN A 295 10.06 -38.30 -25.88
CA ASN A 295 9.05 -39.03 -25.12
C ASN A 295 7.61 -38.60 -25.44
N MET A 296 7.40 -37.35 -25.85
CA MET A 296 6.07 -36.90 -26.30
C MET A 296 5.71 -37.40 -27.71
N MET A 297 6.66 -37.96 -28.47
CA MET A 297 6.39 -38.50 -29.80
C MET A 297 5.87 -39.95 -29.75
N PRO A 298 4.65 -40.23 -30.26
CA PRO A 298 4.17 -41.59 -30.40
C PRO A 298 5.03 -42.39 -31.41
N PRO A 299 5.28 -43.69 -31.18
CA PRO A 299 6.02 -44.51 -32.12
C PRO A 299 5.26 -44.68 -33.45
N GLY A 300 5.88 -44.31 -34.58
CA GLY A 300 5.38 -44.61 -35.92
C GLY A 300 4.28 -43.68 -36.45
N GLU A 301 3.91 -42.62 -35.72
CA GLU A 301 2.92 -41.65 -36.19
C GLU A 301 3.59 -40.41 -36.82
N ALA A 302 3.06 -39.97 -37.95
CA ALA A 302 3.47 -38.76 -38.64
C ALA A 302 2.41 -37.67 -38.42
N GLY A 303 2.76 -36.59 -37.70
CA GLY A 303 1.86 -35.46 -37.44
C GLY A 303 2.48 -34.43 -36.49
N GLY A 304 1.87 -33.23 -36.44
CA GLY A 304 2.23 -32.19 -35.47
C GLY A 304 1.85 -32.62 -34.06
N ILE A 305 2.79 -32.53 -33.12
CA ILE A 305 2.59 -32.89 -31.71
C ILE A 305 2.84 -31.66 -30.87
N TYR A 306 1.95 -31.45 -29.92
CA TYR A 306 1.89 -30.24 -29.12
C TYR A 306 2.09 -30.55 -27.64
N ALA A 307 2.48 -29.52 -26.90
CA ALA A 307 2.63 -29.55 -25.46
C ALA A 307 1.75 -28.49 -24.79
N SER A 308 1.50 -28.66 -23.51
CA SER A 308 0.85 -27.70 -22.64
C SER A 308 1.48 -27.78 -21.27
N ALA A 309 1.11 -26.85 -20.39
CA ALA A 309 1.64 -26.79 -19.05
C ALA A 309 0.61 -26.26 -18.06
N GLY A 310 0.84 -26.57 -16.78
CA GLY A 310 0.10 -26.05 -15.64
C GLY A 310 1.08 -25.46 -14.63
N PHE A 311 0.69 -24.37 -13.98
CA PHE A 311 1.53 -23.67 -13.02
C PHE A 311 0.75 -23.34 -11.75
N ALA A 312 1.37 -23.64 -10.61
CA ALA A 312 0.93 -23.20 -9.31
C ALA A 312 2.11 -22.67 -8.51
N LYS A 313 1.81 -21.77 -7.57
CA LYS A 313 2.78 -21.29 -6.60
C LYS A 313 2.11 -21.16 -5.25
N VAL A 314 2.85 -21.49 -4.22
CA VAL A 314 2.51 -21.19 -2.84
C VAL A 314 3.62 -20.29 -2.33
N THR A 315 3.28 -19.03 -2.07
CA THR A 315 4.23 -18.01 -1.60
C THR A 315 3.71 -17.32 -0.36
N ARG A 316 4.62 -16.91 0.51
CA ARG A 316 4.31 -16.06 1.65
C ARG A 316 3.66 -14.76 1.15
N PRO A 317 2.52 -14.34 1.72
CA PRO A 317 1.83 -13.12 1.31
C PRO A 317 2.52 -11.86 1.86
N ASN A 318 3.72 -11.57 1.35
CA ASN A 318 4.61 -10.54 1.87
C ASN A 318 3.99 -9.13 1.85
N GLN A 319 3.11 -8.83 0.88
CA GLN A 319 2.40 -7.55 0.84
C GLN A 319 1.44 -7.39 2.02
N ALA A 320 0.62 -8.41 2.29
CA ALA A 320 -0.32 -8.41 3.40
C ALA A 320 0.43 -8.29 4.74
N ILE A 321 1.53 -9.04 4.88
CA ILE A 321 2.39 -9.00 6.07
C ILE A 321 2.95 -7.61 6.32
N ALA A 322 3.50 -6.95 5.29
CA ALA A 322 4.08 -5.61 5.43
C ALA A 322 3.05 -4.59 5.94
N LEU A 323 1.83 -4.64 5.40
CA LEU A 323 0.73 -3.75 5.80
C LEU A 323 0.23 -4.06 7.21
N THR A 324 0.10 -5.35 7.57
CA THR A 324 -0.26 -5.78 8.93
C THR A 324 0.76 -5.32 9.96
N VAL A 325 2.06 -5.45 9.67
CA VAL A 325 3.13 -4.99 10.56
C VAL A 325 3.07 -3.49 10.75
N LEU A 326 2.90 -2.73 9.68
CA LEU A 326 2.79 -1.27 9.75
C LEU A 326 1.58 -0.82 10.58
N TYR A 327 0.44 -1.50 10.40
CA TYR A 327 -0.78 -1.26 11.18
C TYR A 327 -0.56 -1.51 12.68
N HIS A 328 0.01 -2.66 13.07
CA HIS A 328 0.25 -2.96 14.49
C HIS A 328 1.32 -2.08 15.11
N LEU A 329 2.36 -1.72 14.34
CA LEU A 329 3.37 -0.76 14.78
C LEU A 329 2.74 0.60 15.10
N TYR A 330 1.88 1.09 14.21
CA TYR A 330 1.15 2.33 14.39
C TYR A 330 0.21 2.27 15.61
N ARG A 331 -0.52 1.16 15.76
CA ARG A 331 -1.41 0.94 16.90
C ARG A 331 -0.66 0.92 18.23
N GLY A 332 0.51 0.27 18.27
CA GLY A 332 1.39 0.27 19.45
C GLY A 332 1.86 1.69 19.82
N MET A 333 2.25 2.49 18.84
CA MET A 333 2.61 3.90 19.04
C MET A 333 1.43 4.72 19.59
N LEU A 334 0.23 4.58 19.01
CA LEU A 334 -0.97 5.27 19.48
C LEU A 334 -1.33 4.89 20.93
N GLN A 335 -1.25 3.60 21.26
CA GLN A 335 -1.46 3.14 22.62
C GLN A 335 -0.45 3.79 23.57
N ARG A 336 0.83 3.92 23.16
CA ARG A 336 1.85 4.58 23.98
C ARG A 336 1.58 6.06 24.19
N MET A 337 1.08 6.77 23.17
CA MET A 337 0.64 8.16 23.31
C MET A 337 -0.51 8.30 24.32
N ARG A 338 -1.43 7.33 24.34
CA ARG A 338 -2.52 7.29 25.32
C ARG A 338 -1.99 7.04 26.73
N ASP A 339 -1.09 6.09 26.90
CA ASP A 339 -0.49 5.77 28.21
C ASP A 339 0.29 6.98 28.76
N ASN A 340 1.03 7.70 27.91
CA ASN A 340 1.76 8.92 28.28
C ASN A 340 0.85 10.05 28.78
N ALA A 341 -0.45 10.02 28.46
CA ALA A 341 -1.42 11.00 28.95
C ALA A 341 -1.87 10.74 30.39
N ALA A 342 -1.55 9.58 30.97
CA ALA A 342 -1.94 9.17 32.32
C ALA A 342 -1.03 9.78 33.40
N ILE A 343 -1.05 11.11 33.53
CA ILE A 343 -0.34 11.87 34.56
C ILE A 343 -1.30 12.37 35.65
N HIS A 344 -0.81 12.48 36.89
CA HIS A 344 -1.60 12.95 38.02
C HIS A 344 -2.03 14.42 37.83
N PRO A 345 -3.23 14.84 38.29
CA PRO A 345 -3.70 16.23 38.13
C PRO A 345 -2.71 17.29 38.64
N THR A 346 -2.01 17.02 39.74
CA THR A 346 -0.99 17.93 40.31
C THR A 346 0.17 18.16 39.33
N GLU A 347 0.72 17.10 38.75
CA GLU A 347 1.81 17.20 37.78
C GLU A 347 1.37 17.92 36.50
N LEU A 348 0.12 17.69 36.07
CA LEU A 348 -0.47 18.37 34.93
C LEU A 348 -0.62 19.89 35.17
N LEU A 349 -1.03 20.29 36.38
CA LEU A 349 -1.09 21.70 36.77
C LEU A 349 0.29 22.33 36.82
N GLU A 350 1.30 21.63 37.33
CA GLU A 350 2.69 22.08 37.33
C GLU A 350 3.24 22.25 35.90
N LEU A 351 2.95 21.29 35.01
CA LEU A 351 3.34 21.34 33.60
C LEU A 351 2.71 22.55 32.88
N ALA A 352 1.42 22.79 33.12
CA ALA A 352 0.67 23.94 32.60
C ALA A 352 1.01 25.26 33.31
N GLU A 353 1.80 25.20 34.39
CA GLU A 353 2.09 26.31 35.30
C GLU A 353 0.83 26.98 35.90
N LEU A 354 -0.27 26.25 36.00
CA LEU A 354 -1.57 26.72 36.51
C LEU A 354 -1.71 26.46 38.02
N ASP A 355 -2.23 27.44 38.74
CA ASP A 355 -2.54 27.38 40.17
C ASP A 355 -3.69 28.36 40.44
N PRO A 356 -4.72 27.99 41.24
CA PRO A 356 -5.81 28.89 41.59
C PRO A 356 -5.33 30.23 42.18
N ARG A 357 -4.25 30.22 42.98
CA ARG A 357 -3.67 31.43 43.59
C ARG A 357 -2.91 32.29 42.61
N LYS A 358 -2.40 31.73 41.50
CA LYS A 358 -1.66 32.49 40.49
C LYS A 358 -2.56 33.45 39.71
N ALA A 359 -3.82 33.08 39.45
CA ALA A 359 -4.77 33.97 38.79
C ALA A 359 -5.04 35.21 39.66
N GLU A 360 -5.34 35.00 40.93
CA GLU A 360 -5.52 36.08 41.90
C GLU A 360 -4.22 36.90 42.09
N ALA A 361 -3.07 36.25 42.23
CA ALA A 361 -1.78 36.91 42.36
C ALA A 361 -1.42 37.75 41.11
N SER A 362 -1.78 37.29 39.91
CA SER A 362 -1.59 38.06 38.67
C SER A 362 -2.41 39.36 38.69
N VAL A 363 -3.68 39.28 39.10
CA VAL A 363 -4.58 40.44 39.23
C VAL A 363 -4.10 41.38 40.34
N ARG A 364 -3.70 40.85 41.51
CA ARG A 364 -3.16 41.63 42.63
C ARG A 364 -1.80 42.26 42.31
N ALA A 365 -0.97 41.65 41.47
CA ALA A 365 0.28 42.25 41.02
C ALA A 365 0.02 43.50 40.15
N VAL A 366 -1.00 43.47 39.27
CA VAL A 366 -1.44 44.64 38.51
C VAL A 366 -1.95 45.74 39.44
N ALA A 367 -2.65 45.36 40.51
CA ALA A 367 -3.13 46.28 41.53
C ALA A 367 -1.97 46.93 42.32
N GLY A 368 -0.99 46.13 42.76
CA GLY A 368 0.13 46.57 43.60
C GLY A 368 1.17 47.43 42.89
N GLU A 369 1.24 47.38 41.55
CA GLU A 369 2.05 48.29 40.74
C GLU A 369 1.50 49.73 40.72
N ARG A 370 0.33 49.97 41.33
CA ARG A 370 -0.40 51.24 41.28
C ARG A 370 -0.75 51.73 42.68
N ALA A 371 -0.95 53.05 42.79
CA ALA A 371 -1.50 53.64 44.00
C ALA A 371 -2.94 53.16 44.22
N ASN A 372 -3.32 52.90 45.47
CA ASN A 372 -4.66 52.46 45.81
C ASN A 372 -5.69 53.51 45.34
N PRO A 373 -6.63 53.17 44.44
CA PRO A 373 -7.58 54.14 43.91
C PRO A 373 -8.49 54.72 45.00
N VAL A 374 -8.71 53.98 46.09
CA VAL A 374 -9.50 54.44 47.24
C VAL A 374 -8.80 55.59 47.97
N ASP A 375 -7.47 55.58 48.05
CA ASP A 375 -6.70 56.69 48.65
C ASP A 375 -6.82 57.97 47.80
N ALA A 376 -6.85 57.83 46.47
CA ALA A 376 -7.04 58.95 45.56
C ALA A 376 -8.45 59.56 45.68
N MET A 377 -9.45 58.78 46.10
CA MET A 377 -10.82 59.27 46.32
C MET A 377 -10.94 60.23 47.51
N TYR A 378 -9.99 60.23 48.44
CA TYR A 378 -9.99 61.20 49.56
C TYR A 378 -9.82 62.66 49.10
N GLY A 379 -9.39 62.88 47.84
CA GLY A 379 -9.33 64.19 47.21
C GLY A 379 -10.63 64.68 46.58
N LEU A 380 -11.71 63.87 46.60
CA LEU A 380 -13.00 64.25 46.01
C LEU A 380 -13.67 65.37 46.79
N LEU A 381 -14.23 66.33 46.06
CA LEU A 381 -15.08 67.38 46.64
C LEU A 381 -16.43 66.77 47.04
N TYR A 382 -16.89 67.09 48.25
CA TYR A 382 -18.19 66.67 48.77
C TYR A 382 -19.08 67.87 49.08
N GLU A 383 -20.40 67.67 48.98
CA GLU A 383 -21.40 68.69 49.27
C GLU A 383 -21.51 68.97 50.77
N ASN A 384 -21.89 70.21 51.12
CA ASN A 384 -21.98 70.66 52.50
C ASN A 384 -23.29 70.23 53.16
N VAL A 385 -23.39 68.94 53.50
CA VAL A 385 -24.54 68.35 54.19
C VAL A 385 -24.34 68.42 55.71
N PRO A 386 -25.33 68.90 56.50
CA PRO A 386 -25.23 68.94 57.96
C PRO A 386 -25.03 67.54 58.55
N HIS A 387 -24.08 67.41 59.49
CA HIS A 387 -23.74 66.14 60.12
C HIS A 387 -24.91 65.41 60.82
N HIS A 388 -25.91 66.15 61.31
CA HIS A 388 -27.08 65.57 61.96
C HIS A 388 -28.05 64.90 60.96
N GLU A 389 -28.10 65.39 59.71
CA GLU A 389 -28.90 64.79 58.63
C GLU A 389 -28.25 63.50 58.12
N LEU A 390 -26.92 63.48 58.04
CA LEU A 390 -26.15 62.31 57.63
C LEU A 390 -26.30 61.13 58.59
N ARG A 391 -26.45 61.37 59.91
CA ARG A 391 -26.55 60.29 60.91
C ARG A 391 -27.77 59.39 60.74
N SER A 392 -28.90 59.95 60.32
CA SER A 392 -30.16 59.20 60.12
C SER A 392 -30.26 58.52 58.76
N MET A 393 -29.32 58.79 57.85
CA MET A 393 -29.29 58.23 56.50
C MET A 393 -28.65 56.84 56.51
N SER A 394 -29.05 55.99 55.55
CA SER A 394 -28.26 54.80 55.20
C SER A 394 -26.97 55.21 54.50
N LEU A 395 -25.97 54.34 54.47
CA LEU A 395 -24.71 54.62 53.74
C LEU A 395 -24.96 54.95 52.27
N ARG A 396 -25.97 54.32 51.64
CA ARG A 396 -26.38 54.61 50.25
C ARG A 396 -26.89 56.05 50.09
N GLN A 397 -27.72 56.50 51.02
CA GLN A 397 -28.26 57.86 51.02
C GLN A 397 -27.18 58.89 51.34
N ALA A 398 -26.27 58.57 52.27
CA ALA A 398 -25.15 59.43 52.64
C ALA A 398 -24.12 59.57 51.50
N GLU A 399 -23.81 58.50 50.76
CA GLU A 399 -22.97 58.56 49.56
C GLU A 399 -23.58 59.48 48.50
N ALA A 400 -24.88 59.32 48.21
CA ALA A 400 -25.58 60.14 47.22
C ALA A 400 -25.67 61.62 47.66
N ALA A 401 -25.89 61.89 48.95
CA ALA A 401 -25.96 63.25 49.48
C ALA A 401 -24.58 63.95 49.50
N LEU A 402 -23.49 63.21 49.76
CA LEU A 402 -22.15 63.79 49.83
C LEU A 402 -21.48 63.93 48.48
N PHE A 403 -21.65 62.96 47.57
CA PHE A 403 -20.88 62.88 46.33
C PHE A 403 -21.74 62.78 45.06
N GLY A 404 -23.06 62.62 45.17
CA GLY A 404 -23.94 62.37 44.04
C GLY A 404 -23.49 61.12 43.25
N GLY A 405 -23.09 61.33 42.00
CA GLY A 405 -22.49 60.29 41.14
C GLY A 405 -20.96 60.38 40.99
N ASN A 406 -20.31 61.40 41.57
CA ASN A 406 -18.91 61.71 41.28
C ASN A 406 -17.94 60.67 41.84
N ALA A 407 -18.21 60.14 43.04
CA ALA A 407 -17.39 59.08 43.64
C ALA A 407 -17.43 57.81 42.78
N ARG A 408 -18.61 57.44 42.29
CA ARG A 408 -18.81 56.27 41.41
C ARG A 408 -18.11 56.46 40.07
N ALA A 409 -18.32 57.60 39.41
CA ALA A 409 -17.71 57.91 38.12
C ALA A 409 -16.17 57.96 38.22
N PHE A 410 -15.64 58.49 39.32
CA PHE A 410 -14.20 58.49 39.60
C PHE A 410 -13.66 57.07 39.73
N PHE A 411 -14.31 56.20 40.52
CA PHE A 411 -13.89 54.81 40.69
C PHE A 411 -13.98 54.01 39.38
N GLU A 412 -15.05 54.16 38.62
CA GLU A 412 -15.20 53.53 37.30
C GLU A 412 -14.08 53.94 36.34
N THR A 413 -13.72 55.23 36.32
CA THR A 413 -12.70 55.74 35.39
C THR A 413 -11.27 55.41 35.83
N ASN A 414 -10.97 55.52 37.12
CA ASN A 414 -9.60 55.48 37.64
C ASN A 414 -9.21 54.13 38.27
N ALA A 415 -10.20 53.30 38.65
CA ALA A 415 -9.96 51.93 39.13
C ALA A 415 -10.35 50.93 38.06
N VAL A 416 -11.63 50.86 37.67
CA VAL A 416 -12.16 49.78 36.80
C VAL A 416 -11.48 49.79 35.44
N ARG A 417 -11.63 50.86 34.63
CA ARG A 417 -11.07 50.92 33.27
C ARG A 417 -9.54 50.77 33.24
N VAL A 418 -8.88 51.36 34.23
CA VAL A 418 -7.42 51.35 34.35
C VAL A 418 -6.92 49.93 34.64
N MET A 419 -7.58 49.20 35.54
CA MET A 419 -7.26 47.82 35.86
C MET A 419 -7.58 46.86 34.70
N GLU A 420 -8.73 47.03 34.03
CA GLU A 420 -9.10 46.24 32.85
C GLU A 420 -8.06 46.35 31.72
N ALA A 421 -7.68 47.57 31.33
CA ALA A 421 -6.69 47.79 30.27
C ALA A 421 -5.31 47.20 30.62
N ALA A 422 -4.93 47.22 31.90
CA ALA A 422 -3.65 46.67 32.34
C ALA A 422 -3.64 45.14 32.37
N LEU A 423 -4.76 44.52 32.72
CA LEU A 423 -4.91 43.07 32.66
C LEU A 423 -4.88 42.58 31.21
N GLU A 424 -5.61 43.25 30.31
CA GLU A 424 -5.61 42.94 28.87
C GLU A 424 -4.19 43.01 28.26
N ALA A 425 -3.40 44.01 28.64
CA ALA A 425 -2.02 44.16 28.15
C ALA A 425 -1.07 43.02 28.56
N ARG A 426 -1.39 42.25 29.62
CA ARG A 426 -0.55 41.15 30.11
C ARG A 426 -0.77 39.82 29.40
N ASP A 427 -1.85 39.68 28.64
CA ASP A 427 -2.22 38.48 27.86
C ASP A 427 -1.88 37.15 28.56
N GLY A 428 -2.50 36.90 29.73
CA GLY A 428 -2.24 35.68 30.50
C GLY A 428 -2.59 34.42 29.70
N ALA A 429 -3.69 34.45 28.94
CA ALA A 429 -4.14 33.33 28.12
C ALA A 429 -3.17 33.01 26.98
N GLY A 430 -2.61 34.03 26.30
CA GLY A 430 -1.57 33.81 25.29
C GLY A 430 -0.31 33.17 25.87
N ARG A 431 0.11 33.59 27.07
CA ARG A 431 1.25 32.97 27.78
C ARG A 431 0.97 31.53 28.16
N LEU A 432 -0.22 31.22 28.68
CA LEU A 432 -0.64 29.84 28.95
C LEU A 432 -0.56 28.97 27.70
N ALA A 433 -1.07 29.48 26.57
CA ALA A 433 -1.02 28.76 25.30
C ALA A 433 0.42 28.50 24.82
N GLN A 434 1.32 29.48 24.95
CA GLN A 434 2.74 29.31 24.60
C GLN A 434 3.42 28.28 25.51
N THR A 435 3.14 28.31 26.82
CA THR A 435 3.68 27.34 27.77
C THR A 435 3.24 25.92 27.41
N LEU A 436 1.95 25.71 27.15
CA LEU A 436 1.41 24.40 26.75
C LEU A 436 1.93 23.96 25.38
N GLN A 437 2.06 24.87 24.41
CA GLN A 437 2.66 24.54 23.11
C GLN A 437 4.08 24.00 23.31
N ARG A 438 4.93 24.72 24.04
CA ARG A 438 6.34 24.34 24.25
C ARG A 438 6.52 23.09 25.11
N LYS A 439 5.77 22.97 26.22
CA LYS A 439 5.98 21.91 27.21
C LYS A 439 5.17 20.63 26.95
N ALA A 440 4.06 20.72 26.21
CA ALA A 440 3.22 19.57 25.91
C ALA A 440 3.25 19.22 24.42
N VAL A 441 2.88 20.17 23.55
CA VAL A 441 2.67 19.87 22.12
C VAL A 441 3.98 19.61 21.37
N ASP A 442 5.00 20.44 21.64
CA ASP A 442 6.31 20.32 21.00
C ASP A 442 7.19 19.24 21.67
N HIS A 443 6.77 18.73 22.83
CA HIS A 443 7.47 17.67 23.53
C HIS A 443 7.21 16.31 22.85
N PRO A 444 8.26 15.56 22.45
CA PRO A 444 8.09 14.33 21.67
C PRO A 444 7.21 13.26 22.34
N SER A 445 7.28 13.12 23.66
CA SER A 445 6.50 12.11 24.40
C SER A 445 5.02 12.45 24.61
N TYR A 446 4.61 13.71 24.50
CA TYR A 446 3.23 14.12 24.83
C TYR A 446 2.43 14.46 23.57
N GLY A 447 2.87 15.49 22.84
CA GLY A 447 2.26 15.87 21.56
C GLY A 447 0.77 16.22 21.64
N CYS A 448 0.11 16.13 20.48
CA CYS A 448 -1.29 16.50 20.30
C CYS A 448 -2.27 15.57 21.02
N TYR A 449 -1.96 14.28 21.12
CA TYR A 449 -2.86 13.28 21.70
C TYR A 449 -2.99 13.45 23.22
N CYS A 450 -1.86 13.64 23.93
CA CYS A 450 -1.91 13.93 25.36
C CYS A 450 -2.62 15.26 25.63
N MET A 451 -2.33 16.30 24.86
CA MET A 451 -2.97 17.62 25.01
C MET A 451 -4.49 17.57 24.80
N TYR A 452 -4.95 16.79 23.81
CA TYR A 452 -6.38 16.50 23.60
C TYR A 452 -7.02 15.84 24.83
N LEU A 453 -6.39 14.80 25.37
CA LEU A 453 -6.90 14.11 26.56
C LEU A 453 -6.88 15.00 27.82
N TRP A 454 -5.84 15.80 28.01
CA TRP A 454 -5.71 16.72 29.15
C TRP A 454 -6.74 17.85 29.15
N THR A 455 -7.35 18.14 28.00
CA THR A 455 -8.39 19.16 27.84
C THR A 455 -9.79 18.58 27.65
N SER A 456 -9.93 17.27 27.39
CA SER A 456 -11.23 16.62 27.21
C SER A 456 -11.93 16.39 28.55
N GLU A 457 -13.15 16.90 28.70
CA GLU A 457 -14.02 16.58 29.85
C GLU A 457 -14.73 15.22 29.71
N GLN A 458 -14.83 14.66 28.49
CA GLN A 458 -15.56 13.42 28.23
C GLN A 458 -14.69 12.17 28.40
N GLU A 459 -13.42 12.26 27.99
CA GLU A 459 -12.49 11.11 27.96
C GLU A 459 -11.81 10.86 29.31
N ARG A 460 -11.79 11.89 30.17
CA ARG A 460 -11.20 11.83 31.51
C ARG A 460 -12.30 11.72 32.55
N GLY A 461 -12.31 10.60 33.28
CA GLY A 461 -13.27 10.36 34.36
C GLY A 461 -13.11 11.32 35.54
N ALA A 462 -14.06 11.31 36.47
CA ALA A 462 -14.13 12.23 37.60
C ALA A 462 -12.88 12.24 38.51
N GLU A 463 -12.12 11.14 38.56
CA GLU A 463 -10.90 11.00 39.37
C GLU A 463 -9.68 11.73 38.78
N MET A 464 -9.66 12.00 37.48
CA MET A 464 -8.55 12.68 36.79
C MET A 464 -9.09 13.87 35.98
N PRO A 465 -9.48 14.98 36.62
CA PRO A 465 -10.11 16.10 35.93
C PRO A 465 -9.22 16.68 34.81
N SER A 466 -9.85 17.22 33.78
CA SER A 466 -9.18 17.96 32.71
C SER A 466 -8.76 19.36 33.18
N LEU A 467 -7.84 19.99 32.45
CA LEU A 467 -7.46 21.40 32.70
C LEU A 467 -8.67 22.34 32.62
N ILE A 468 -9.59 22.09 31.69
CA ILE A 468 -10.82 22.88 31.53
C ILE A 468 -11.70 22.72 32.77
N ALA A 469 -11.93 21.48 33.22
CA ALA A 469 -12.76 21.21 34.40
C ALA A 469 -12.17 21.85 35.66
N MET A 470 -10.84 21.78 35.85
CA MET A 470 -10.16 22.38 36.99
C MET A 470 -10.29 23.92 37.00
N VAL A 471 -10.03 24.59 35.87
CA VAL A 471 -10.17 26.04 35.74
C VAL A 471 -11.62 26.48 35.94
N ARG A 472 -12.59 25.71 35.41
CA ARG A 472 -14.02 25.97 35.55
C ARG A 472 -14.48 25.85 37.01
N GLU A 473 -13.92 24.91 37.77
CA GLU A 473 -14.21 24.79 39.20
C GLU A 473 -13.67 25.98 39.99
N TRP A 474 -12.44 26.42 39.72
CA TRP A 474 -11.89 27.63 40.35
C TRP A 474 -12.71 28.88 40.01
N ARG A 475 -13.23 28.96 38.77
CA ARG A 475 -14.12 30.04 38.35
C ARG A 475 -15.42 30.02 39.14
N LYS A 476 -16.06 28.86 39.31
CA LYS A 476 -17.31 28.73 40.09
C LYS A 476 -17.11 29.13 41.55
N GLU A 477 -15.99 28.73 42.15
CA GLU A 477 -15.66 29.13 43.52
C GLU A 477 -15.47 30.66 43.63
N ALA A 478 -14.77 31.28 42.68
CA ALA A 478 -14.62 32.74 42.63
C ALA A 478 -15.95 33.47 42.36
N GLU A 479 -16.83 32.91 41.52
CA GLU A 479 -18.18 33.43 41.26
C GLU A 479 -19.05 33.39 42.53
N ARG A 480 -18.95 32.32 43.33
CA ARG A 480 -19.62 32.23 44.64
C ARG A 480 -19.11 33.32 45.60
N GLN A 481 -17.80 33.47 45.72
CA GLN A 481 -17.20 34.50 46.58
C GLN A 481 -17.59 35.92 46.16
N LEU A 482 -17.74 36.16 44.85
CA LEU A 482 -18.23 37.44 44.34
C LEU A 482 -19.71 37.68 44.71
N GLU A 483 -20.54 36.65 44.67
CA GLU A 483 -21.97 36.74 45.06
C GLU A 483 -22.11 37.03 46.55
N ASP A 484 -21.38 36.30 47.40
CA ASP A 484 -21.32 36.54 48.84
C ASP A 484 -20.86 37.98 49.14
N GLY A 485 -19.79 38.44 48.49
CA GLY A 485 -19.29 39.81 48.69
C GLY A 485 -20.24 40.90 48.16
N LYS A 486 -21.08 40.61 47.16
CA LYS A 486 -22.14 41.53 46.69
C LYS A 486 -23.28 41.63 47.71
N LEU A 487 -23.64 40.53 48.36
CA LEU A 487 -24.60 40.54 49.46
C LEU A 487 -24.06 41.33 50.65
N ASP A 488 -22.77 41.19 50.97
CA ASP A 488 -22.12 41.99 52.02
C ASP A 488 -22.13 43.50 51.69
N LEU A 489 -21.89 43.88 50.43
CA LEU A 489 -21.95 45.28 50.00
C LEU A 489 -23.38 45.85 50.08
N GLU A 490 -24.39 45.07 49.72
CA GLU A 490 -25.79 45.47 49.86
C GLU A 490 -26.20 45.61 51.33
N ALA A 491 -25.79 44.67 52.18
CA ALA A 491 -25.99 44.78 53.63
C ALA A 491 -25.34 46.05 54.19
N LEU A 492 -24.07 46.32 53.81
CA LEU A 492 -23.35 47.52 54.20
C LEU A 492 -24.09 48.80 53.75
N TYR A 493 -24.67 48.81 52.55
CA TYR A 493 -25.40 49.96 52.05
C TYR A 493 -26.67 50.32 52.81
N GLU A 494 -27.32 49.32 53.43
CA GLU A 494 -28.52 49.46 54.25
C GLU A 494 -28.20 49.80 55.73
N GLU A 495 -26.94 49.64 56.17
CA GLU A 495 -26.50 50.11 57.48
C GLU A 495 -26.63 51.63 57.60
N ARG A 496 -26.98 52.11 58.81
CA ARG A 496 -27.05 53.54 59.09
C ARG A 496 -25.67 54.09 59.40
N VAL A 497 -25.47 55.36 59.08
CA VAL A 497 -24.23 56.08 59.38
C VAL A 497 -23.95 56.10 60.90
N GLU A 498 -24.98 56.11 61.75
CA GLU A 498 -24.83 56.08 63.21
C GLU A 498 -24.24 54.77 63.77
N ASP A 499 -24.44 53.65 63.08
CA ASP A 499 -24.00 52.32 63.50
C ASP A 499 -22.52 52.06 63.15
N GLN A 500 -21.93 52.94 62.34
CA GLN A 500 -20.56 52.82 61.87
C GLN A 500 -19.51 53.11 62.95
N ARG A 501 -18.45 52.29 62.97
CA ARG A 501 -17.39 52.35 63.98
C ARG A 501 -16.62 53.68 63.97
N TYR A 502 -16.52 54.36 62.82
CA TYR A 502 -15.82 55.65 62.65
C TYR A 502 -16.73 56.88 62.82
N ALA A 503 -18.06 56.71 62.85
CA ALA A 503 -18.99 57.78 63.19
C ALA A 503 -18.99 58.11 64.70
N LYS A 504 -18.41 57.24 65.53
CA LYS A 504 -18.13 57.46 66.96
C LYS A 504 -16.89 58.33 67.15
N GLY A 505 -16.98 59.60 66.74
CA GLY A 505 -15.93 60.59 66.90
C GLY A 505 -15.74 61.07 68.36
N SER A 506 -14.47 61.17 68.76
CA SER A 506 -13.89 61.66 70.02
C SER A 506 -14.67 62.74 70.80
N LEU A 507 -14.73 62.59 72.13
CA LEU A 507 -15.32 63.50 73.13
C LEU A 507 -14.83 64.98 73.03
N LEU A 508 -13.75 65.26 72.29
CA LEU A 508 -13.19 66.60 72.07
C LEU A 508 -13.77 67.35 70.85
N GLY A 509 -14.66 66.75 70.06
CA GLY A 509 -15.23 67.34 68.83
C GLY A 509 -16.46 68.25 69.00
N PHE A 510 -16.91 68.52 70.23
CA PHE A 510 -18.18 69.23 70.54
C PHE A 510 -18.22 70.72 70.10
N LEU A 511 -17.10 71.29 69.60
CA LEU A 511 -16.97 72.72 69.30
C LEU A 511 -17.04 73.10 67.80
N SER A 512 -17.20 72.16 66.85
CA SER A 512 -17.36 72.49 65.43
C SER A 512 -18.08 71.41 64.61
N ALA A 513 -19.30 71.71 64.15
CA ALA A 513 -20.10 70.84 63.28
C ALA A 513 -19.48 70.62 61.89
N LYS A 514 -18.58 71.51 61.43
CA LYS A 514 -17.85 71.38 60.15
C LYS A 514 -16.67 70.40 60.22
N SER A 515 -16.21 70.03 61.41
CA SER A 515 -15.03 69.18 61.62
C SER A 515 -15.30 67.67 61.54
N GLN A 516 -16.56 67.21 61.61
CA GLN A 516 -16.90 65.78 61.70
C GLN A 516 -17.27 65.12 60.37
N VAL A 517 -17.57 65.89 59.32
CA VAL A 517 -17.96 65.34 58.00
C VAL A 517 -16.76 64.75 57.24
N LYS A 518 -15.56 65.32 57.38
CA LYS A 518 -14.35 64.86 56.67
C LYS A 518 -13.87 63.45 57.11
N PRO A 519 -13.75 63.13 58.41
CA PRO A 519 -13.42 61.76 58.85
C PRO A 519 -14.50 60.75 58.48
N LEU A 520 -15.77 61.17 58.52
CA LEU A 520 -16.93 60.35 58.16
C LEU A 520 -16.95 60.03 56.66
N ALA A 521 -16.73 61.03 55.81
CA ALA A 521 -16.60 60.85 54.36
C ALA A 521 -15.41 59.95 54.01
N ARG A 522 -14.28 60.10 54.72
CA ARG A 522 -13.09 59.24 54.54
C ARG A 522 -13.38 57.78 54.90
N GLY A 523 -13.94 57.53 56.09
CA GLY A 523 -14.27 56.18 56.55
C GLY A 523 -15.35 55.50 55.70
N MET A 524 -16.33 56.28 55.23
CA MET A 524 -17.37 55.80 54.31
C MET A 524 -16.78 55.42 52.94
N LEU A 525 -15.92 56.27 52.37
CA LEU A 525 -15.20 55.93 51.13
C LEU A 525 -14.33 54.69 51.31
N GLU A 526 -13.59 54.58 52.40
CA GLU A 526 -12.72 53.44 52.69
C GLU A 526 -13.50 52.13 52.80
N GLN A 527 -14.63 52.11 53.49
CA GLN A 527 -15.45 50.90 53.61
C GLN A 527 -16.17 50.53 52.31
N ILE A 528 -16.89 51.48 51.70
CA ILE A 528 -17.69 51.21 50.50
C ILE A 528 -16.78 50.92 49.32
N TYR A 529 -15.81 51.80 49.06
CA TYR A 529 -14.93 51.65 47.90
C TYR A 529 -13.76 50.69 48.14
N GLY A 530 -13.39 50.41 49.40
CA GLY A 530 -12.51 49.30 49.73
C GLY A 530 -13.14 47.95 49.41
N LEU A 531 -14.41 47.74 49.80
CA LEU A 531 -15.13 46.52 49.44
C LEU A 531 -15.39 46.44 47.93
N LYS A 532 -15.82 47.53 47.27
CA LYS A 532 -15.95 47.56 45.80
C LYS A 532 -14.63 47.28 45.09
N TYR A 533 -13.49 47.64 45.68
CA TYR A 533 -12.18 47.34 45.12
C TYR A 533 -11.84 45.85 45.22
N GLU A 534 -12.08 45.21 46.36
CA GLU A 534 -11.92 43.74 46.47
C GLU A 534 -12.88 43.00 45.53
N LEU A 535 -14.13 43.45 45.39
CA LEU A 535 -15.08 42.89 44.41
C LEU A 535 -14.58 43.07 42.97
N LEU A 536 -13.98 44.22 42.64
CA LEU A 536 -13.35 44.43 41.33
C LEU A 536 -12.20 43.46 41.09
N LEU A 537 -11.36 43.17 42.09
CA LEU A 537 -10.27 42.18 41.96
C LEU A 537 -10.83 40.77 41.72
N LEU A 538 -11.91 40.39 42.40
CA LEU A 538 -12.64 39.13 42.15
C LEU A 538 -13.23 39.08 40.75
N GLU A 539 -13.90 40.14 40.29
CA GLU A 539 -14.47 40.23 38.93
C GLU A 539 -13.39 40.09 37.84
N LEU A 540 -12.24 40.74 38.04
CA LEU A 540 -11.09 40.62 37.14
C LEU A 540 -10.46 39.22 37.19
N THR A 541 -10.42 38.57 38.36
CA THR A 541 -9.93 37.18 38.49
C THR A 541 -10.84 36.22 37.74
N ILE A 542 -12.17 36.36 37.86
CA ILE A 542 -13.15 35.58 37.10
C ILE A 542 -12.96 35.81 35.59
N ARG A 543 -12.72 37.06 35.17
CA ARG A 543 -12.46 37.41 33.77
C ARG A 543 -11.20 36.73 33.22
N GLU A 544 -10.12 36.69 34.00
CA GLU A 544 -8.88 35.99 33.63
C GLU A 544 -9.10 34.47 33.53
N LEU A 545 -9.78 33.87 34.50
CA LEU A 545 -10.12 32.44 34.48
C LEU A 545 -10.99 32.06 33.26
N ARG A 546 -11.95 32.91 32.89
CA ARG A 546 -12.74 32.73 31.65
C ARG A 546 -11.87 32.82 30.39
N SER A 547 -10.84 33.66 30.40
CA SER A 547 -9.89 33.75 29.28
C SER A 547 -9.05 32.48 29.17
N TYR A 548 -8.59 31.92 30.29
CA TYR A 548 -7.89 30.64 30.32
C TYR A 548 -8.76 29.49 29.81
N GLU A 549 -10.01 29.39 30.29
CA GLU A 549 -10.97 28.38 29.83
C GLU A 549 -11.17 28.44 28.32
N ARG A 550 -11.48 29.62 27.77
CA ARG A 550 -11.65 29.81 26.32
C ARG A 550 -10.40 29.38 25.55
N LYS A 551 -9.21 29.73 26.06
CA LYS A 551 -7.96 29.37 25.38
C LYS A 551 -7.70 27.87 25.41
N LEU A 552 -8.03 27.20 26.51
CA LEU A 552 -7.95 25.74 26.61
C LEU A 552 -8.95 25.05 25.68
N GLU A 553 -10.16 25.60 25.53
CA GLU A 553 -11.16 25.13 24.56
C GLU A 553 -10.67 25.28 23.11
N GLU A 554 -10.10 26.43 22.76
CA GLU A 554 -9.48 26.65 21.43
C GLU A 554 -8.35 25.65 21.13
N LEU A 555 -7.49 25.38 22.13
CA LEU A 555 -6.43 24.38 22.01
C LEU A 555 -7.00 22.98 21.86
N HIS A 556 -8.04 22.63 22.64
CA HIS A 556 -8.72 21.35 22.54
C HIS A 556 -9.27 21.12 21.12
N ASP A 557 -9.98 22.09 20.57
CA ASP A 557 -10.56 22.00 19.22
C ASP A 557 -9.49 21.87 18.13
N ARG A 558 -8.33 22.50 18.31
CA ARG A 558 -7.18 22.32 17.42
C ARG A 558 -6.62 20.90 17.54
N MET A 559 -6.40 20.40 18.75
CA MET A 559 -5.82 19.07 18.98
C MET A 559 -6.76 17.94 18.56
N LYS A 560 -8.07 18.12 18.74
CA LYS A 560 -9.11 17.18 18.30
C LYS A 560 -9.01 16.89 16.80
N ARG A 561 -8.69 17.88 15.96
CA ARG A 561 -8.50 17.66 14.52
C ARG A 561 -7.29 16.78 14.21
N TYR A 562 -6.20 16.93 14.94
CA TYR A 562 -5.04 16.05 14.80
C TYR A 562 -5.33 14.62 15.28
N VAL A 563 -6.04 14.48 16.40
CA VAL A 563 -6.45 13.16 16.90
C VAL A 563 -7.41 12.46 15.94
N GLN A 564 -8.33 13.20 15.31
CA GLN A 564 -9.18 12.64 14.26
C GLN A 564 -8.34 12.14 13.08
N ARG A 565 -7.36 12.92 12.60
CA ARG A 565 -6.43 12.48 11.55
C ARG A 565 -5.66 11.22 11.94
N LEU A 566 -5.25 11.09 13.20
CA LEU A 566 -4.61 9.86 13.69
C LEU A 566 -5.54 8.65 13.60
N HIS A 567 -6.83 8.79 13.94
CA HIS A 567 -7.81 7.72 13.77
C HIS A 567 -8.12 7.41 12.30
N ASP A 568 -8.16 8.42 11.44
CA ASP A 568 -8.37 8.24 10.00
C ASP A 568 -7.19 7.46 9.37
N ILE A 569 -5.95 7.73 9.81
CA ILE A 569 -4.75 6.96 9.41
C ILE A 569 -4.85 5.51 9.91
N GLU A 570 -5.29 5.30 11.16
CA GLU A 570 -5.48 3.95 11.73
C GLU A 570 -6.44 3.12 10.86
N ALA A 571 -7.59 3.71 10.53
CA ALA A 571 -8.60 3.07 9.70
C ALA A 571 -8.07 2.78 8.28
N ALA A 572 -7.34 3.71 7.68
CA ALA A 572 -6.75 3.53 6.36
C ALA A 572 -5.71 2.38 6.32
N LEU A 573 -4.89 2.25 7.37
CA LEU A 573 -3.92 1.16 7.50
C LEU A 573 -4.64 -0.19 7.69
N LEU A 574 -5.67 -0.24 8.54
CA LEU A 574 -6.46 -1.45 8.77
C LEU A 574 -7.17 -1.92 7.49
N ASP A 575 -7.78 -0.99 6.75
CA ASP A 575 -8.46 -1.27 5.48
C ASP A 575 -7.48 -1.76 4.42
N ALA A 576 -6.30 -1.15 4.32
CA ALA A 576 -5.25 -1.60 3.39
C ALA A 576 -4.79 -3.02 3.73
N SER A 577 -4.56 -3.31 5.01
CA SER A 577 -4.18 -4.65 5.48
C SER A 577 -5.27 -5.68 5.18
N ARG A 578 -6.54 -5.39 5.49
CA ARG A 578 -7.66 -6.32 5.25
C ARG A 578 -7.87 -6.64 3.78
N ARG A 579 -7.79 -5.63 2.91
CA ARG A 579 -7.91 -5.83 1.46
C ARG A 579 -6.81 -6.74 0.91
N SER A 580 -5.56 -6.50 1.30
CA SER A 580 -4.44 -7.33 0.87
C SER A 580 -4.53 -8.77 1.37
N ILE A 581 -5.04 -8.98 2.60
CA ILE A 581 -5.33 -10.32 3.12
C ILE A 581 -6.43 -11.00 2.31
N SER A 582 -7.52 -10.31 1.98
CA SER A 582 -8.63 -10.88 1.18
C SER A 582 -8.26 -11.17 -0.28
N GLU A 583 -7.24 -10.50 -0.82
CA GLU A 583 -6.70 -10.78 -2.16
C GLU A 583 -5.80 -12.03 -2.17
N THR A 584 -5.40 -12.53 -0.98
CA THR A 584 -4.59 -13.74 -0.82
C THR A 584 -5.50 -14.97 -0.72
N ASN A 585 -5.06 -16.13 -1.23
CA ASN A 585 -5.79 -17.40 -1.10
C ASN A 585 -6.17 -17.68 0.37
N ASP A 586 -7.42 -18.11 0.62
CA ASP A 586 -8.05 -18.15 1.96
C ASP A 586 -7.19 -18.89 3.01
N GLU A 587 -6.52 -19.98 2.62
CA GLU A 587 -5.65 -20.74 3.51
C GLU A 587 -4.35 -20.00 3.85
N LEU A 588 -3.76 -19.32 2.88
CA LEU A 588 -2.50 -18.58 3.05
C LEU A 588 -2.72 -17.21 3.70
N GLY A 589 -3.93 -16.65 3.66
CA GLY A 589 -4.30 -15.39 4.33
C GLY A 589 -4.63 -15.55 5.82
N ARG A 590 -4.87 -16.77 6.29
CA ARG A 590 -5.38 -17.05 7.63
C ARG A 590 -4.40 -16.65 8.75
N ASN A 591 -4.92 -16.07 9.83
CA ASN A 591 -4.18 -15.68 11.04
C ASN A 591 -2.99 -14.70 10.83
N ILE A 592 -2.87 -14.03 9.66
CA ILE A 592 -1.79 -13.05 9.42
C ILE A 592 -1.85 -11.94 10.46
N ASN A 593 -3.05 -11.42 10.73
CA ASN A 593 -3.26 -10.31 11.63
C ASN A 593 -2.86 -10.65 13.07
N GLU A 594 -3.22 -11.83 13.55
CA GLU A 594 -2.94 -12.33 14.89
C GLU A 594 -1.46 -12.65 15.08
N TYR A 595 -0.87 -13.41 14.15
CA TYR A 595 0.54 -13.81 14.25
C TYR A 595 1.48 -12.62 14.15
N TYR A 596 1.36 -11.79 13.11
CA TYR A 596 2.26 -10.65 12.93
C TYR A 596 1.99 -9.52 13.92
N GLY A 597 0.77 -9.41 14.46
CA GLY A 597 0.50 -8.57 15.63
C GLY A 597 1.34 -8.99 16.83
N HIS A 598 1.32 -10.29 17.17
CA HIS A 598 2.16 -10.82 18.24
C HIS A 598 3.66 -10.64 17.98
N VAL A 599 4.14 -10.90 16.75
CA VAL A 599 5.55 -10.69 16.38
C VAL A 599 5.96 -9.23 16.58
N VAL A 600 5.10 -8.27 16.19
CA VAL A 600 5.35 -6.84 16.40
C VAL A 600 5.44 -6.50 17.89
N GLU A 601 4.53 -7.03 18.70
CA GLU A 601 4.52 -6.85 20.16
C GLU A 601 5.80 -7.40 20.83
N VAL A 602 6.25 -8.59 20.44
CA VAL A 602 7.49 -9.20 20.95
C VAL A 602 8.70 -8.31 20.64
N ILE A 603 8.84 -7.88 19.39
CA ILE A 603 9.95 -7.01 18.96
C ILE A 603 9.87 -5.64 19.65
N ALA A 604 8.65 -5.09 19.81
CA ALA A 604 8.44 -3.84 20.53
C ALA A 604 8.88 -3.96 22.00
N ALA A 605 8.49 -5.03 22.68
CA ALA A 605 8.86 -5.28 24.08
C ALA A 605 10.39 -5.47 24.25
N GLU A 606 11.04 -6.20 23.33
CA GLU A 606 12.51 -6.31 23.34
C GLU A 606 13.19 -4.95 23.13
N THR A 607 12.66 -4.14 22.23
CA THR A 607 13.19 -2.81 21.92
C THR A 607 13.01 -1.86 23.11
N GLU A 608 11.83 -1.90 23.74
CA GLU A 608 11.51 -1.15 24.95
C GLU A 608 12.42 -1.53 26.12
N ASN A 609 12.70 -2.82 26.31
CA ASN A 609 13.64 -3.28 27.34
C ASN A 609 15.07 -2.79 27.09
N ARG A 610 15.49 -2.63 25.83
CA ARG A 610 16.85 -2.18 25.47
C ARG A 610 17.02 -0.65 25.50
N ARG A 611 15.99 0.12 25.11
CA ARG A 611 16.08 1.57 24.86
C ARG A 611 15.18 2.41 25.76
N GLY A 612 14.32 1.77 26.54
CA GLY A 612 13.36 2.41 27.41
C GLY A 612 11.99 2.69 26.74
N PRO A 613 11.01 3.10 27.55
CA PRO A 613 9.60 3.21 27.16
C PRO A 613 9.26 4.29 26.13
N GLN A 614 10.16 5.25 25.93
CA GLN A 614 9.95 6.43 25.07
C GLN A 614 10.57 6.28 23.68
N PHE A 615 11.14 5.11 23.34
CA PHE A 615 11.93 4.93 22.12
C PHE A 615 11.17 5.28 20.83
N TYR A 616 9.84 5.11 20.79
CA TYR A 616 9.00 5.49 19.64
C TYR A 616 9.17 6.96 19.26
N PHE A 617 9.34 7.82 20.26
CA PHE A 617 9.35 9.28 20.13
C PHE A 617 10.75 9.89 20.00
N ASP A 618 11.80 9.06 19.96
CA ASP A 618 13.14 9.52 19.61
C ASP A 618 13.19 9.92 18.13
N GLU A 619 13.94 10.97 17.78
CA GLU A 619 14.08 11.46 16.39
C GLU A 619 14.56 10.38 15.40
N ARG A 620 15.33 9.41 15.91
CA ARG A 620 15.81 8.27 15.12
C ARG A 620 14.67 7.36 14.68
N TRP A 621 13.57 7.28 15.42
CA TRP A 621 12.39 6.49 15.09
C TRP A 621 11.34 7.39 14.46
N VAL A 622 10.23 7.64 15.16
CA VAL A 622 9.16 8.50 14.64
C VAL A 622 9.45 9.96 15.00
N GLY A 623 9.87 10.24 16.24
CA GLY A 623 10.03 11.61 16.72
C GLY A 623 8.71 12.23 17.18
N ASN A 624 8.59 13.55 17.09
CA ASN A 624 7.35 14.24 17.46
C ASN A 624 6.26 14.06 16.39
N VAL A 625 5.25 13.25 16.71
CA VAL A 625 4.10 12.95 15.85
C VAL A 625 3.32 14.21 15.45
N THR A 626 3.19 15.19 16.35
CA THR A 626 2.46 16.43 16.06
C THR A 626 3.14 17.24 14.96
N VAL A 627 4.46 17.36 15.04
CA VAL A 627 5.27 18.07 14.02
C VAL A 627 5.15 17.38 12.66
N LEU A 628 5.12 16.03 12.64
CA LEU A 628 4.93 15.27 11.40
C LEU A 628 3.53 15.51 10.82
N LEU A 629 2.48 15.51 11.64
CA LEU A 629 1.12 15.79 11.18
C LEU A 629 0.94 17.23 10.69
N GLU A 630 1.70 18.19 11.21
CA GLU A 630 1.73 19.57 10.70
C GLU A 630 2.34 19.65 9.29
N GLN A 631 3.28 18.77 8.95
CA GLN A 631 3.82 18.66 7.59
C GLN A 631 2.84 17.96 6.65
N SER A 632 2.47 16.70 6.95
CA SER A 632 1.46 15.92 6.23
C SER A 632 1.21 14.57 6.91
N ASP A 633 0.08 13.92 6.63
CA ASP A 633 -0.16 12.53 7.08
C ASP A 633 0.88 11.56 6.49
N GLU A 634 1.37 11.85 5.28
CA GLU A 634 2.34 11.00 4.59
C GLU A 634 3.72 11.03 5.23
N ALA A 635 4.12 12.15 5.86
CA ALA A 635 5.39 12.26 6.58
C ALA A 635 5.45 11.32 7.78
N LEU A 636 4.33 11.13 8.49
CA LEU A 636 4.23 10.18 9.59
C LEU A 636 4.37 8.74 9.10
N ILE A 637 3.70 8.41 8.00
CA ILE A 637 3.77 7.07 7.38
C ILE A 637 5.19 6.77 6.90
N ASP A 638 5.89 7.73 6.29
CA ASP A 638 7.28 7.56 5.85
C ASP A 638 8.22 7.24 7.00
N LYS A 639 8.08 7.96 8.12
CA LYS A 639 8.87 7.71 9.33
C LYS A 639 8.59 6.32 9.90
N LEU A 640 7.34 5.87 9.91
CA LEU A 640 6.96 4.53 10.35
C LEU A 640 7.50 3.43 9.43
N ILE A 641 7.42 3.63 8.11
CA ILE A 641 8.00 2.70 7.12
C ILE A 641 9.51 2.58 7.32
N ALA A 642 10.20 3.71 7.50
CA ALA A 642 11.64 3.73 7.74
C ALA A 642 12.02 3.01 9.05
N ALA A 643 11.23 3.19 10.11
CA ALA A 643 11.39 2.48 11.37
C ALA A 643 11.18 0.97 11.22
N ALA A 644 10.11 0.55 10.53
CA ALA A 644 9.80 -0.85 10.28
C ALA A 644 10.93 -1.56 9.50
N LYS A 645 11.44 -0.92 8.43
CA LYS A 645 12.57 -1.44 7.64
C LYS A 645 13.86 -1.58 8.43
N ARG A 646 14.12 -0.68 9.39
CA ARG A 646 15.38 -0.70 10.14
C ARG A 646 15.42 -1.75 11.24
N GLU A 647 14.30 -1.99 11.92
CA GLU A 647 14.31 -2.71 13.22
C GLU A 647 13.36 -3.91 13.25
N TRP A 648 12.18 -3.83 12.62
CA TRP A 648 11.25 -4.97 12.58
C TRP A 648 11.64 -5.99 11.50
N PHE A 649 11.77 -5.56 10.24
CA PHE A 649 12.01 -6.49 9.13
C PHE A 649 13.41 -7.12 9.11
N VAL A 650 14.34 -6.61 9.92
CA VAL A 650 15.69 -7.19 10.10
C VAL A 650 15.67 -8.29 11.18
N HIS A 651 14.58 -8.43 11.93
CA HIS A 651 14.49 -9.38 13.03
C HIS A 651 14.41 -10.84 12.52
N PRO A 652 15.06 -11.83 13.17
CA PRO A 652 15.07 -13.22 12.72
C PRO A 652 13.69 -13.86 12.52
N LEU A 653 12.65 -13.38 13.22
CA LEU A 653 11.27 -13.85 13.05
C LEU A 653 10.72 -13.61 11.63
N PHE A 654 11.20 -12.59 10.91
CA PHE A 654 10.82 -12.34 9.52
C PHE A 654 11.61 -13.18 8.51
N HIS A 655 12.75 -13.75 8.92
CA HIS A 655 13.65 -14.55 8.09
C HIS A 655 13.50 -16.06 8.30
N GLN A 656 12.43 -16.49 8.98
CA GLN A 656 12.12 -17.91 9.13
C GLN A 656 11.77 -18.54 7.78
N PRO A 657 12.10 -19.83 7.55
CA PRO A 657 11.64 -20.59 6.40
C PRO A 657 10.11 -20.53 6.26
N PHE A 658 9.63 -20.56 5.02
CA PHE A 658 8.21 -20.47 4.68
C PHE A 658 7.34 -21.45 5.50
N GLU A 659 7.76 -22.71 5.58
CA GLU A 659 7.02 -23.78 6.24
C GLU A 659 6.92 -23.58 7.75
N GLN A 660 8.01 -23.11 8.37
CA GLN A 660 8.08 -22.89 9.82
C GLN A 660 7.18 -21.72 10.23
N GLU A 661 7.23 -20.62 9.48
CA GLU A 661 6.37 -19.46 9.72
C GLU A 661 4.90 -19.80 9.48
N LEU A 662 4.57 -20.51 8.40
CA LEU A 662 3.19 -20.87 8.10
C LEU A 662 2.61 -21.78 9.18
N LEU A 663 3.40 -22.75 9.68
CA LEU A 663 3.00 -23.61 10.79
C LEU A 663 2.80 -22.82 12.08
N ALA A 664 3.71 -21.89 12.40
CA ALA A 664 3.56 -21.02 13.56
C ALA A 664 2.28 -20.18 13.45
N ARG A 665 2.06 -19.54 12.29
CA ARG A 665 0.88 -18.72 12.01
C ARG A 665 -0.42 -19.50 12.05
N ALA A 666 -0.47 -20.71 11.49
CA ALA A 666 -1.65 -21.56 11.53
C ALA A 666 -2.07 -21.89 12.98
N ASN A 667 -1.09 -22.05 13.88
CA ASN A 667 -1.32 -22.50 15.25
C ASN A 667 -1.44 -21.36 16.30
N VAL A 668 -1.25 -20.10 15.94
CA VAL A 668 -1.32 -18.95 16.87
C VAL A 668 -2.67 -18.78 17.57
N ALA A 669 -3.76 -19.12 16.89
CA ALA A 669 -5.11 -18.96 17.42
C ALA A 669 -5.65 -20.22 18.13
N VAL A 670 -4.83 -21.26 18.30
CA VAL A 670 -5.23 -22.48 19.02
C VAL A 670 -5.12 -22.19 20.51
N SER A 671 -6.27 -21.94 21.15
CA SER A 671 -6.33 -21.93 22.61
C SER A 671 -5.92 -23.31 23.15
N TYR A 672 -5.33 -23.34 24.34
CA TYR A 672 -4.89 -24.57 25.02
C TYR A 672 -5.98 -25.66 25.16
N ASP A 673 -7.26 -25.32 24.93
CA ASP A 673 -8.37 -26.16 25.33
C ASP A 673 -9.20 -26.85 24.24
N ASN A 674 -9.20 -26.49 22.93
CA ASN A 674 -10.15 -27.19 22.01
C ASN A 674 -10.02 -27.04 20.47
N ARG A 675 -8.82 -26.89 19.89
CA ARG A 675 -8.63 -27.13 18.45
C ARG A 675 -7.47 -28.08 18.21
N GLU A 676 -7.66 -29.07 17.35
CA GLU A 676 -6.58 -29.94 16.86
C GLU A 676 -5.47 -29.04 16.31
N VAL A 677 -4.30 -29.10 16.94
CA VAL A 677 -3.09 -28.40 16.50
C VAL A 677 -2.77 -28.93 15.11
N LEU A 678 -2.66 -28.05 14.12
CA LEU A 678 -2.33 -28.47 12.77
C LEU A 678 -0.92 -29.08 12.80
N THR A 679 -0.83 -30.36 12.48
CA THR A 679 0.45 -31.04 12.42
C THR A 679 1.18 -30.66 11.15
N LYS A 680 2.50 -30.80 11.20
CA LYS A 680 3.38 -30.53 10.06
C LYS A 680 3.06 -31.41 8.85
N GLU A 681 2.70 -32.67 9.07
CA GLU A 681 2.30 -33.60 8.01
C GLU A 681 0.98 -33.20 7.34
N GLU A 682 0.00 -32.74 8.11
CA GLU A 682 -1.28 -32.25 7.57
C GLU A 682 -1.09 -30.99 6.74
N LEU A 683 -0.30 -30.04 7.24
CA LEU A 683 0.04 -28.83 6.48
C LEU A 683 0.71 -29.19 5.14
N TYR A 684 1.68 -30.10 5.13
CA TYR A 684 2.38 -30.49 3.91
C TYR A 684 1.49 -31.25 2.93
N ARG A 685 0.60 -32.09 3.43
CA ARG A 685 -0.41 -32.76 2.61
C ARG A 685 -1.33 -31.76 1.94
N ASP A 686 -1.86 -30.80 2.69
CA ASP A 686 -2.81 -29.82 2.19
C ASP A 686 -2.13 -28.88 1.18
N LEU A 687 -0.92 -28.40 1.47
CA LEU A 687 -0.10 -27.63 0.52
C LEU A 687 0.21 -28.38 -0.77
N TYR A 688 0.54 -29.67 -0.68
CA TYR A 688 0.81 -30.52 -1.85
C TYR A 688 -0.45 -30.70 -2.70
N VAL A 689 -1.61 -30.95 -2.08
CA VAL A 689 -2.90 -31.09 -2.77
C VAL A 689 -3.28 -29.77 -3.45
N THR A 690 -3.10 -28.63 -2.78
CA THR A 690 -3.33 -27.30 -3.36
C THR A 690 -2.42 -27.07 -4.57
N LEU A 691 -1.11 -27.32 -4.45
CA LEU A 691 -0.17 -27.21 -5.56
C LEU A 691 -0.51 -28.12 -6.74
N GLU A 692 -0.90 -29.37 -6.50
CA GLU A 692 -1.29 -30.32 -7.56
C GLU A 692 -2.59 -29.89 -8.26
N SER A 693 -3.60 -29.48 -7.49
CA SER A 693 -4.90 -29.09 -8.02
C SER A 693 -4.85 -27.77 -8.80
N GLU A 694 -4.00 -26.83 -8.39
CA GLU A 694 -3.82 -25.55 -9.06
C GLU A 694 -2.88 -25.63 -10.26
N ALA A 695 -1.93 -26.58 -10.27
CA ALA A 695 -1.02 -26.83 -11.38
C ALA A 695 -1.62 -27.78 -12.44
N ALA A 696 -2.94 -27.95 -12.44
CA ALA A 696 -3.65 -28.68 -13.50
C ALA A 696 -3.29 -28.11 -14.89
N ILE A 697 -3.23 -28.98 -15.88
CA ILE A 697 -2.81 -28.59 -17.23
C ILE A 697 -3.81 -27.58 -17.80
N ARG A 698 -3.29 -26.47 -18.33
CA ARG A 698 -4.06 -25.32 -18.79
C ARG A 698 -4.55 -25.50 -20.21
N LEU A 699 -5.24 -26.61 -20.44
CA LEU A 699 -5.78 -26.96 -21.74
C LEU A 699 -6.83 -28.06 -21.60
N ASP A 700 -7.98 -27.88 -22.23
CA ASP A 700 -9.06 -28.87 -22.28
C ASP A 700 -8.84 -29.83 -23.48
N VAL A 701 -8.43 -31.06 -23.16
CA VAL A 701 -8.09 -32.11 -24.14
C VAL A 701 -9.07 -33.27 -24.03
N TYR A 702 -9.55 -33.77 -25.16
CA TYR A 702 -10.46 -34.90 -25.20
C TYR A 702 -9.74 -36.22 -24.93
N ASN A 703 -9.93 -36.74 -23.72
CA ASN A 703 -9.23 -37.92 -23.21
C ASN A 703 -9.39 -39.21 -24.06
N TYR A 704 -10.45 -39.34 -24.86
CA TYR A 704 -10.70 -40.54 -25.66
C TYR A 704 -9.85 -40.62 -26.95
N THR A 705 -9.43 -39.46 -27.50
CA THR A 705 -8.61 -39.41 -28.72
C THR A 705 -7.12 -39.24 -28.42
N HIS A 706 -6.78 -38.71 -27.25
CA HIS A 706 -5.41 -38.58 -26.75
C HIS A 706 -4.85 -39.91 -26.23
N LYS A 707 -4.27 -40.71 -27.12
CA LYS A 707 -3.73 -42.05 -26.80
C LYS A 707 -2.35 -42.05 -26.16
N HIS A 708 -1.54 -41.01 -26.38
CA HIS A 708 -0.15 -40.92 -25.92
C HIS A 708 0.05 -39.68 -25.06
N ARG A 709 -0.21 -39.79 -23.75
CA ARG A 709 -0.05 -38.71 -22.77
C ARG A 709 1.27 -38.85 -22.04
N TYR A 710 2.21 -37.94 -22.28
CA TYR A 710 3.48 -37.87 -21.56
C TYR A 710 3.49 -36.70 -20.58
N GLU A 711 3.83 -36.95 -19.32
CA GLU A 711 3.84 -35.95 -18.26
C GLU A 711 5.20 -35.85 -17.56
N GLU A 712 5.61 -34.61 -17.29
CA GLU A 712 6.73 -34.30 -16.40
C GLU A 712 6.30 -33.22 -15.40
N LYS A 713 6.68 -33.36 -14.13
CA LYS A 713 6.38 -32.37 -13.07
C LYS A 713 7.68 -31.84 -12.50
N TYR A 714 7.75 -30.53 -12.29
CA TYR A 714 8.93 -29.84 -11.77
C TYR A 714 8.57 -28.91 -10.61
N PHE A 715 9.24 -29.10 -9.48
CA PHE A 715 9.20 -28.15 -8.36
C PHE A 715 10.36 -27.16 -8.46
N PHE A 716 10.10 -25.87 -8.21
CA PHE A 716 11.12 -24.83 -8.07
C PHE A 716 11.16 -24.40 -6.60
N GLY A 717 12.31 -24.61 -5.96
CA GLY A 717 12.49 -24.33 -4.54
C GLY A 717 13.73 -25.03 -3.96
N ASP A 718 13.91 -24.93 -2.65
CA ASP A 718 15.06 -25.53 -1.98
C ASP A 718 14.89 -27.06 -1.89
N PHE A 719 15.89 -27.83 -2.34
CA PHE A 719 15.86 -29.30 -2.19
C PHE A 719 15.85 -29.73 -0.72
N GLN A 720 16.38 -28.88 0.17
CA GLN A 720 16.39 -29.10 1.60
C GLN A 720 15.06 -28.72 2.26
N SER A 721 14.11 -28.11 1.53
CA SER A 721 12.75 -27.86 2.01
C SER A 721 12.07 -29.17 2.36
N GLU A 722 11.49 -29.20 3.54
CA GLU A 722 10.73 -30.35 4.03
C GLU A 722 9.47 -30.61 3.20
N LEU A 723 8.87 -29.57 2.62
CA LEU A 723 7.71 -29.71 1.72
C LEU A 723 8.10 -30.44 0.42
N ILE A 724 9.28 -30.12 -0.14
CA ILE A 724 9.78 -30.80 -1.35
C ILE A 724 10.14 -32.26 -1.02
N GLN A 725 10.79 -32.52 0.11
CA GLN A 725 11.08 -33.89 0.55
C GLN A 725 9.79 -34.71 0.77
N TYR A 726 8.77 -34.10 1.37
CA TYR A 726 7.45 -34.70 1.52
C TYR A 726 6.84 -35.04 0.16
N ALA A 727 6.81 -34.09 -0.79
CA ALA A 727 6.28 -34.31 -2.14
C ALA A 727 6.99 -35.48 -2.85
N TYR A 728 8.32 -35.57 -2.73
CA TYR A 728 9.09 -36.69 -3.29
C TYR A 728 8.77 -38.02 -2.61
N SER A 729 8.51 -38.03 -1.30
CA SER A 729 8.14 -39.23 -0.55
C SER A 729 6.76 -39.76 -0.93
N VAL A 730 5.77 -38.88 -1.08
CA VAL A 730 4.38 -39.22 -1.45
C VAL A 730 4.35 -39.84 -2.85
N ASP A 731 5.09 -39.28 -3.79
CA ASP A 731 5.11 -39.78 -5.15
C ASP A 731 6.07 -40.99 -5.31
N HIS A 732 6.84 -41.41 -4.30
CA HIS A 732 7.82 -42.50 -4.48
C HIS A 732 7.13 -43.86 -4.69
N GLY A 733 7.42 -44.55 -5.82
CA GLY A 733 6.99 -45.93 -6.07
C GLY A 733 5.70 -46.14 -6.88
N SER A 734 4.95 -45.09 -7.22
CA SER A 734 3.67 -45.19 -7.96
C SER A 734 3.60 -44.32 -9.24
N ARG A 735 4.70 -43.68 -9.64
CA ARG A 735 4.68 -42.63 -10.69
C ARG A 735 4.49 -43.20 -12.10
N THR A 736 3.54 -42.64 -12.83
CA THR A 736 3.43 -42.76 -14.30
C THR A 736 4.17 -41.64 -15.04
N TYR A 737 4.71 -40.65 -14.30
CA TYR A 737 5.29 -39.42 -14.82
C TYR A 737 6.70 -39.17 -14.28
N LYS A 738 7.48 -38.33 -14.98
CA LYS A 738 8.81 -37.90 -14.51
C LYS A 738 8.63 -36.78 -13.47
N LEU A 739 9.28 -36.89 -12.32
CA LEU A 739 9.33 -35.82 -11.33
C LEU A 739 10.76 -35.28 -11.21
N GLY A 740 10.90 -33.97 -11.31
CA GLY A 740 12.14 -33.25 -11.11
C GLY A 740 11.98 -32.10 -10.12
N CYS A 741 13.10 -31.61 -9.62
CA CYS A 741 13.12 -30.39 -8.82
C CYS A 741 14.33 -29.54 -9.18
N ILE A 742 14.11 -28.24 -9.09
CA ILE A 742 14.97 -27.18 -9.55
C ILE A 742 15.36 -26.41 -8.30
N HIS A 743 16.61 -26.62 -7.88
CA HIS A 743 17.15 -25.92 -6.72
C HIS A 743 17.09 -24.42 -6.92
N GLU A 744 16.42 -23.75 -6.00
CA GLU A 744 16.43 -22.30 -5.83
C GLU A 744 16.40 -22.03 -4.33
N LYS A 745 17.34 -21.22 -3.83
CA LYS A 745 17.40 -20.87 -2.41
C LYS A 745 16.36 -19.80 -2.09
N LYS A 746 15.10 -20.21 -2.07
CA LYS A 746 13.95 -19.33 -1.80
C LYS A 746 13.40 -19.57 -0.40
N GLN A 747 13.38 -18.52 0.42
CA GLN A 747 12.76 -18.57 1.75
C GLN A 747 11.26 -18.29 1.72
N SER A 748 10.74 -17.74 0.62
CA SER A 748 9.36 -17.22 0.52
C SER A 748 8.35 -18.19 -0.09
N GLY A 749 8.71 -19.43 -0.46
CA GLY A 749 7.75 -20.44 -0.89
C GLY A 749 8.24 -21.40 -1.98
N VAL A 750 7.30 -22.15 -2.57
CA VAL A 750 7.55 -23.21 -3.57
C VAL A 750 6.68 -22.99 -4.80
N GLU A 751 7.24 -23.20 -5.99
CA GLU A 751 6.51 -23.13 -7.27
C GLU A 751 6.49 -24.51 -7.93
N LYS A 752 5.44 -24.83 -8.68
CA LYS A 752 5.25 -26.12 -9.35
C LYS A 752 4.82 -25.90 -10.80
N LEU A 753 5.50 -26.56 -11.71
CA LEU A 753 5.22 -26.58 -13.14
C LEU A 753 4.97 -28.02 -13.59
N ASN A 754 3.77 -28.27 -14.11
CA ASN A 754 3.41 -29.52 -14.74
C ASN A 754 3.51 -29.34 -16.26
N LEU A 755 4.14 -30.29 -16.95
CA LEU A 755 4.25 -30.36 -18.39
C LEU A 755 3.47 -31.56 -18.89
N MET A 756 2.72 -31.36 -19.98
CA MET A 756 2.01 -32.44 -20.66
C MET A 756 2.25 -32.30 -22.15
N GLY A 757 2.59 -33.40 -22.82
CA GLY A 757 2.76 -33.44 -24.27
C GLY A 757 2.22 -34.72 -24.88
N GLY A 758 2.11 -34.72 -26.21
CA GLY A 758 1.69 -35.90 -26.98
C GLY A 758 0.29 -35.84 -27.59
N PHE A 759 -0.39 -34.69 -27.48
CA PHE A 759 -1.69 -34.46 -28.12
C PHE A 759 -1.54 -33.79 -29.49
N ARG A 760 -2.57 -33.94 -30.33
CA ARG A 760 -2.73 -33.30 -31.64
C ARG A 760 -3.76 -32.18 -31.55
N ILE A 761 -3.79 -31.29 -32.54
CA ILE A 761 -4.84 -30.25 -32.62
C ILE A 761 -6.25 -30.86 -32.63
N ALA A 762 -6.43 -32.02 -33.26
CA ALA A 762 -7.72 -32.72 -33.29
C ALA A 762 -8.21 -33.18 -31.90
N ASP A 763 -7.31 -33.30 -30.92
CA ASP A 763 -7.64 -33.67 -29.55
C ASP A 763 -8.14 -32.47 -28.72
N LEU A 764 -7.92 -31.24 -29.20
CA LEU A 764 -8.28 -30.01 -28.51
C LEU A 764 -9.79 -29.77 -28.56
N MET A 765 -10.41 -29.59 -27.40
CA MET A 765 -11.83 -29.23 -27.34
C MET A 765 -12.10 -27.88 -28.01
N TYR A 766 -11.18 -26.91 -27.86
CA TYR A 766 -11.24 -25.62 -28.55
C TYR A 766 -11.36 -25.79 -30.07
N TYR A 767 -10.51 -26.63 -30.68
CA TYR A 767 -10.51 -26.87 -32.13
C TYR A 767 -11.81 -27.54 -32.58
N ARG A 768 -12.22 -28.59 -31.87
CA ARG A 768 -13.43 -29.37 -32.21
C ARG A 768 -14.70 -28.52 -32.13
N ASN A 769 -14.82 -27.69 -31.09
CA ASN A 769 -15.95 -26.80 -30.90
C ASN A 769 -15.94 -25.66 -31.93
N GLY A 770 -14.76 -25.12 -32.25
CA GLY A 770 -14.57 -24.03 -33.21
C GLY A 770 -14.82 -24.44 -34.67
N ARG A 771 -14.55 -25.70 -35.03
CA ARG A 771 -14.57 -26.17 -36.44
C ARG A 771 -15.89 -25.92 -37.15
N ARG A 772 -17.02 -26.16 -36.47
CA ARG A 772 -18.35 -25.93 -37.04
C ARG A 772 -18.56 -24.47 -37.43
N TYR A 773 -18.09 -23.54 -36.59
CA TYR A 773 -18.17 -22.11 -36.89
C TYR A 773 -17.28 -21.78 -38.07
N TYR A 774 -16.02 -22.21 -38.05
CA TYR A 774 -15.06 -22.00 -39.14
C TYR A 774 -15.65 -22.44 -40.50
N ASP A 775 -16.19 -23.66 -40.60
CA ASP A 775 -16.77 -24.18 -41.85
C ASP A 775 -17.98 -23.34 -42.32
N THR A 776 -18.77 -22.81 -41.37
CA THR A 776 -19.93 -21.98 -41.66
C THR A 776 -19.51 -20.61 -42.20
N TYR A 777 -18.48 -20.01 -41.61
CA TYR A 777 -17.93 -18.74 -42.04
C TYR A 777 -17.27 -18.84 -43.42
N VAL A 778 -16.48 -19.91 -43.67
CA VAL A 778 -15.88 -20.16 -44.99
C VAL A 778 -16.96 -20.31 -46.07
N ARG A 779 -18.03 -21.08 -45.80
CA ARG A 779 -19.18 -21.19 -46.71
C ARG A 779 -19.90 -19.86 -46.96
N SER A 780 -19.79 -18.93 -46.02
CA SER A 780 -20.36 -17.58 -46.11
C SER A 780 -19.43 -16.56 -46.80
N GLY A 781 -18.30 -17.03 -47.34
CA GLY A 781 -17.33 -16.24 -48.11
C GLY A 781 -16.27 -15.53 -47.27
N TYR A 782 -15.96 -16.03 -46.07
CA TYR A 782 -14.82 -15.52 -45.28
C TYR A 782 -13.51 -16.13 -45.75
N GLU A 783 -12.48 -15.29 -45.90
CA GLU A 783 -11.11 -15.67 -46.27
C GLU A 783 -10.20 -15.57 -45.02
N PHE A 784 -9.97 -16.71 -44.38
CA PHE A 784 -9.12 -16.77 -43.18
C PHE A 784 -7.65 -17.07 -43.48
N HIS A 785 -7.32 -17.59 -44.66
CA HIS A 785 -5.96 -18.00 -44.98
C HIS A 785 -5.31 -17.05 -45.98
N GLY A 786 -4.07 -16.63 -45.70
CA GLY A 786 -3.25 -15.83 -46.62
C GLY A 786 -2.54 -16.66 -47.70
N ARG A 787 -2.44 -17.98 -47.47
CA ARG A 787 -1.80 -18.97 -48.34
C ARG A 787 -2.79 -20.08 -48.72
N GLU A 788 -2.50 -20.80 -49.80
CA GLU A 788 -3.26 -22.00 -50.16
C GLU A 788 -3.05 -23.08 -49.10
N MET A 789 -4.14 -23.57 -48.52
CA MET A 789 -4.11 -24.65 -47.52
C MET A 789 -4.37 -25.99 -48.22
N PRO A 790 -3.67 -27.08 -47.81
CA PRO A 790 -3.97 -28.42 -48.30
C PRO A 790 -5.44 -28.80 -48.02
N GLU A 791 -6.10 -29.43 -48.99
CA GLU A 791 -7.43 -30.02 -48.75
C GLU A 791 -7.33 -31.08 -47.64
N GLU A 792 -8.17 -30.97 -46.62
CA GLU A 792 -8.27 -32.01 -45.60
C GLU A 792 -8.92 -33.26 -46.22
N PRO A 793 -8.45 -34.47 -45.90
CA PRO A 793 -9.25 -35.66 -46.15
C PRO A 793 -10.59 -35.51 -45.43
N ALA A 794 -11.69 -35.77 -46.14
CA ALA A 794 -13.03 -35.71 -45.57
C ALA A 794 -13.08 -36.56 -44.30
N ALA A 795 -13.52 -35.97 -43.19
CA ALA A 795 -13.72 -36.71 -41.95
C ALA A 795 -14.78 -37.79 -42.21
N GLU A 796 -14.37 -39.06 -42.25
CA GLU A 796 -15.30 -40.18 -42.12
C GLU A 796 -16.02 -40.01 -40.78
N GLY A 797 -17.35 -39.89 -40.85
CA GLY A 797 -18.24 -39.55 -39.73
C GLY A 797 -18.40 -40.65 -38.70
#